data_AF-A0A0A7ELC3-F1
#
_entry.id   AF-A0A0A7ELC3-F1
#
_cell.length_a   1.000
_cell.length_b   1.000
_cell.length_c   1.000
_cell.angle_alpha   90.00
_cell.angle_beta   90.00
_cell.angle_gamma   90.00
#
_symmetry.space_group_name_H-M   'P 1'
#
loop_
_entity.id
_entity.type
_entity.pdbx_description
1 polymer ?
#
loop_
_entity_poly.entity_id
_entity_poly.type
_entity_poly.pdbx_seq_one_letter_code
_entity_poly.pdbx_strand_id
1 'polypeptide(L)'
;MNIGTAKSPIVYSKKQLPVRSPSEMIDTRIKQSQVFDSNEQLTKIWGLYTFGTGIGYTGFYAADFNQDGSNSIVFSSGAGFGSNTAISVLEKKDNYEIVDQFTLPDASSVNSLVGFFDDTSDNHLLFVAGSNGKVYTYNLTSKRWLDDSLSFSANKLIIADVNSSKGEELIAIGSYSTSVFSLSGTTALSTYEFGDNNAVVGHFMSSNSVDIALGSGKVYTLKDTEAELIWDYSTTGSFGSYLGKVDSDSDGIEELIGAKSWYSLESFDVSEQAMLWSHRSDLDIDAMYLFDVNNDGIDEILYGDGQWGSVHALSAKTGERLWKVNNPNHGVTQIFVADIDNDAEHELIWGNGYSSTGSDHLMIHDLNSLEQEWISSDISGPFHGHTYADVDNDGETEIVAVSFESNSGYDDGVIYIFDAKTKALEWQSAENLFNGNAWTGVHDLTVADVDNDGKNEIIVGTDRLYDGVVYVIDGEKGSVEYSKVLDSGSPIYSVTTADIDNDGEVEIIAAGGKEHTGSPGKYIYILNGKDGELEKKSPILSTGWDDIKHIEVFDQTKDGLLDVVAVSNGVIKVYDVANDKITSSFTSSVVDISFGIFDENIQLIALHQDGAIYSYDEDLKENQFLSVCNSNPITLSRISYGKLGYTCQNDFGFVDLSTTEVTAKYSGIGQFWKVSALETANGYEYLVGGSSLAVFQEASDKLELTALNAFEQTHAKQILNGQLTVEQSVENLQFIIIDAPEYGEVEFIDRVTGEYKYIPNGNIVGEDSFSFIALAGASESNIATITIDLTNNSPEVVDQTISLHWQGTHQVQLNASDADNDQLFYRIVKDVNKGMLTPVNINTGLFEYTNEGNDISPVSFSFTVSDTLATSDVVTMIISFSNAAPIANDLTVETYYATKLHSQVSATDENSDTLTFELISQPATGELTLDIESGLFEYQPHGQDSYTTTFTYRAFDGVDYSETQTVIIKVVGEPAPIIQKEKSSGGSGRYFLLPLLFILLMRTKRKSVH
;
A
#
# COMPACT_ATOMS: atom_id res chain seq x y z
N MET A 1 55.51 -39.79 42.77
CA MET A 1 54.75 -40.35 43.91
C MET A 1 53.70 -39.33 44.34
N ASN A 2 52.43 -39.70 44.13
CA ASN A 2 51.15 -39.25 44.73
C ASN A 2 50.86 -37.74 44.89
N ILE A 3 49.97 -37.14 44.07
CA ILE A 3 48.48 -37.20 43.99
C ILE A 3 47.79 -36.24 45.00
N GLY A 4 47.22 -35.15 44.47
CA GLY A 4 45.75 -34.92 44.38
C GLY A 4 44.90 -34.46 45.59
N THR A 5 44.19 -33.35 45.35
CA THR A 5 42.77 -33.02 45.68
C THR A 5 42.37 -32.32 46.99
N ALA A 6 41.59 -31.23 46.84
CA ALA A 6 40.68 -30.59 47.81
C ALA A 6 39.43 -30.09 47.02
N LYS A 7 38.23 -30.71 47.17
CA LYS A 7 37.06 -30.42 48.07
C LYS A 7 36.38 -29.05 47.81
N SER A 8 35.17 -28.93 47.24
CA SER A 8 33.78 -29.20 47.77
C SER A 8 33.46 -28.52 49.14
N PRO A 9 32.20 -28.23 49.53
CA PRO A 9 30.91 -28.09 48.80
C PRO A 9 29.99 -26.91 49.25
N ILE A 10 28.88 -26.82 48.52
CA ILE A 10 27.57 -26.12 48.65
C ILE A 10 27.02 -25.96 50.10
N VAL A 11 26.27 -24.86 50.41
CA VAL A 11 24.84 -24.88 50.89
C VAL A 11 24.30 -23.67 51.76
N TYR A 12 23.19 -23.08 51.26
CA TYR A 12 21.93 -22.49 51.82
C TYR A 12 21.79 -21.13 52.61
N SER A 13 21.04 -20.23 51.96
CA SER A 13 19.68 -19.68 52.29
C SER A 13 19.44 -18.33 53.02
N LYS A 14 18.55 -17.55 52.35
CA LYS A 14 17.41 -16.67 52.77
C LYS A 14 17.61 -15.32 53.51
N LYS A 15 17.13 -14.25 52.83
CA LYS A 15 16.36 -13.01 53.21
C LYS A 15 16.44 -12.54 54.69
N GLN A 16 16.60 -11.25 55.03
CA GLN A 16 15.90 -10.03 54.57
C GLN A 16 16.61 -8.74 55.09
N LEU A 17 16.45 -7.64 54.34
CA LEU A 17 16.88 -6.19 54.39
C LEU A 17 16.94 -5.49 55.79
N PRO A 18 17.51 -4.24 56.01
CA PRO A 18 17.49 -3.04 55.12
C PRO A 18 18.59 -1.91 55.24
N VAL A 19 18.43 -0.84 54.42
CA VAL A 19 18.83 0.62 54.55
C VAL A 19 20.17 1.16 53.99
N ARG A 20 20.08 2.38 53.41
CA ARG A 20 20.85 3.15 52.40
C ARG A 20 22.12 3.95 52.87
N SER A 21 23.09 4.06 51.93
CA SER A 21 23.97 5.18 51.39
C SER A 21 24.41 6.40 52.26
N PRO A 22 25.31 7.34 51.82
CA PRO A 22 26.13 7.49 50.58
C PRO A 22 27.59 8.04 50.78
N SER A 23 28.45 7.99 49.75
CA SER A 23 29.22 9.16 49.22
C SER A 23 30.28 8.76 48.16
N GLU A 24 30.35 9.58 47.11
CA GLU A 24 31.02 9.45 45.81
C GLU A 24 32.56 9.57 45.83
N MET A 25 33.22 9.02 44.81
CA MET A 25 34.03 9.82 43.88
C MET A 25 34.19 9.12 42.52
N ILE A 26 34.13 9.99 41.51
CA ILE A 26 33.99 9.80 40.08
C ILE A 26 35.36 9.59 39.40
N ASP A 27 35.45 8.64 38.47
CA ASP A 27 36.09 8.92 37.17
C ASP A 27 35.17 8.38 36.06
N THR A 28 34.91 9.27 35.12
CA THR A 28 33.91 9.20 34.07
C THR A 28 34.62 9.01 32.75
N ARG A 29 34.43 7.85 32.11
CA ARG A 29 34.31 7.67 30.65
C ARG A 29 34.09 6.18 30.32
N ILE A 30 32.85 5.73 30.47
CA ILE A 30 32.28 4.67 29.63
C ILE A 30 30.86 5.12 29.31
N LYS A 31 30.68 5.70 28.13
CA LYS A 31 29.39 5.77 27.44
C LYS A 31 29.53 4.86 26.22
N GLN A 32 28.99 3.66 26.33
CA GLN A 32 28.27 2.94 25.28
C GLN A 32 27.84 1.61 25.89
N SER A 33 26.60 1.57 26.35
CA SER A 33 25.88 0.30 26.45
C SER A 33 25.35 0.01 25.05
N GLN A 34 26.14 -0.70 24.24
CA GLN A 34 25.56 -1.54 23.20
C GLN A 34 24.81 -2.65 23.93
N VAL A 35 23.49 -2.56 23.91
CA VAL A 35 22.63 -3.74 24.11
C VAL A 35 22.37 -4.25 22.71
N PHE A 36 23.15 -5.23 22.27
CA PHE A 36 22.87 -6.01 21.08
C PHE A 36 23.19 -7.46 21.42
N ASP A 37 22.21 -8.15 22.00
CA ASP A 37 22.09 -9.61 21.87
C ASP A 37 20.78 -10.04 22.55
N SER A 38 19.74 -10.33 21.75
CA SER A 38 18.64 -11.30 22.02
C SER A 38 17.37 -11.17 21.18
N ASN A 39 17.26 -10.27 20.19
CA ASN A 39 16.07 -10.23 19.33
C ASN A 39 16.24 -11.11 18.08
N GLU A 40 15.18 -11.84 17.72
CA GLU A 40 15.11 -12.90 16.71
C GLU A 40 15.95 -12.60 15.45
N GLN A 41 16.85 -13.52 15.12
CA GLN A 41 17.78 -13.35 14.01
C GLN A 41 17.06 -13.68 12.70
N LEU A 42 16.89 -12.65 11.86
CA LEU A 42 16.66 -12.84 10.44
C LEU A 42 17.80 -13.70 9.88
N THR A 43 17.45 -14.81 9.25
CA THR A 43 18.41 -15.71 8.63
C THR A 43 18.44 -15.42 7.14
N LYS A 44 19.60 -15.04 6.60
CA LYS A 44 19.77 -14.95 5.14
C LYS A 44 19.70 -16.36 4.56
N ILE A 45 18.73 -16.63 3.68
CA ILE A 45 18.52 -17.93 3.07
C ILE A 45 18.91 -17.97 1.58
N TRP A 46 19.00 -16.81 0.92
CA TRP A 46 19.48 -16.68 -0.45
C TRP A 46 20.06 -15.29 -0.71
N GLY A 47 20.90 -15.15 -1.74
CA GLY A 47 21.23 -13.84 -2.28
C GLY A 47 22.25 -13.87 -3.41
N LEU A 48 22.28 -12.79 -4.16
CA LEU A 48 23.16 -12.53 -5.29
C LEU A 48 24.02 -11.31 -4.98
N TYR A 49 25.31 -11.47 -5.21
CA TYR A 49 26.28 -10.42 -5.07
C TYR A 49 26.77 -10.02 -6.45
N THR A 50 26.78 -8.72 -6.71
CA THR A 50 27.35 -8.19 -7.94
C THR A 50 28.86 -8.33 -7.85
N PHE A 51 29.48 -8.88 -8.90
CA PHE A 51 30.93 -8.78 -9.04
C PHE A 51 31.33 -7.36 -9.42
N GLY A 52 30.50 -6.61 -10.15
CA GLY A 52 30.82 -5.26 -10.62
C GLY A 52 32.04 -5.20 -11.54
N THR A 53 32.41 -4.00 -11.98
CA THR A 53 33.56 -3.82 -12.87
C THR A 53 34.90 -4.01 -12.14
N GLY A 54 35.98 -4.27 -12.88
CA GLY A 54 37.32 -4.25 -12.29
C GLY A 54 37.57 -5.40 -11.31
N ILE A 55 36.91 -6.54 -11.52
CA ILE A 55 36.95 -7.72 -10.66
C ILE A 55 38.40 -8.11 -10.36
N GLY A 56 38.79 -8.11 -9.09
CA GLY A 56 40.13 -8.49 -8.65
C GLY A 56 41.24 -7.48 -8.96
N TYR A 57 40.94 -6.32 -9.57
CA TYR A 57 41.93 -5.31 -9.94
C TYR A 57 42.83 -4.87 -8.77
N THR A 58 42.29 -4.91 -7.55
CA THR A 58 43.00 -4.51 -6.33
C THR A 58 43.82 -5.65 -5.70
N GLY A 59 43.57 -6.90 -6.12
CA GLY A 59 44.22 -8.12 -5.66
C GLY A 59 43.27 -9.30 -5.47
N PHE A 60 43.87 -10.49 -5.36
CA PHE A 60 43.24 -11.75 -4.96
C PHE A 60 44.02 -12.37 -3.79
N TYR A 61 43.33 -13.18 -2.98
CA TYR A 61 43.94 -14.06 -1.98
C TYR A 61 43.16 -15.36 -1.91
N ALA A 62 43.83 -16.51 -1.98
CA ALA A 62 43.20 -17.82 -1.83
C ALA A 62 43.76 -18.55 -0.61
N ALA A 63 42.88 -19.07 0.24
CA ALA A 63 43.24 -19.91 1.38
C ALA A 63 42.01 -20.60 2.00
N ASP A 64 42.24 -21.70 2.70
CA ASP A 64 41.25 -22.39 3.54
C ASP A 64 41.08 -21.69 4.91
N PHE A 65 40.45 -20.52 4.92
CA PHE A 65 40.22 -19.77 6.17
C PHE A 65 38.94 -20.17 6.92
N ASN A 66 38.10 -21.03 6.33
CA ASN A 66 36.91 -21.60 6.95
C ASN A 66 37.15 -23.01 7.53
N GLN A 67 38.32 -23.60 7.26
CA GLN A 67 38.77 -24.93 7.70
C GLN A 67 37.89 -26.08 7.19
N ASP A 68 37.34 -25.95 5.98
CA ASP A 68 36.56 -26.99 5.32
C ASP A 68 37.41 -27.92 4.44
N GLY A 69 38.68 -27.58 4.24
CA GLY A 69 39.64 -28.33 3.46
C GLY A 69 39.77 -27.89 2.00
N SER A 70 39.06 -26.84 1.56
CA SER A 70 39.16 -26.25 0.21
C SER A 70 39.53 -24.77 0.32
N ASN A 71 40.24 -24.24 -0.69
CA ASN A 71 40.61 -22.83 -0.66
C ASN A 71 39.44 -21.93 -1.11
N SER A 72 39.10 -20.96 -0.28
CA SER A 72 38.20 -19.87 -0.67
C SER A 72 39.03 -18.72 -1.28
N ILE A 73 38.47 -18.03 -2.27
CA ILE A 73 39.09 -16.83 -2.86
C ILE A 73 38.46 -15.57 -2.29
N VAL A 74 39.29 -14.62 -1.87
CA VAL A 74 38.88 -13.27 -1.50
C VAL A 74 39.40 -12.28 -2.53
N PHE A 75 38.52 -11.40 -2.99
CA PHE A 75 38.87 -10.35 -3.93
C PHE A 75 37.97 -9.14 -3.72
N SER A 76 38.42 -7.97 -4.16
CA SER A 76 37.54 -6.83 -4.32
C SER A 76 37.30 -6.60 -5.79
N SER A 77 36.14 -6.06 -6.07
CA SER A 77 35.82 -5.47 -7.35
C SER A 77 36.33 -4.02 -7.41
N GLY A 78 36.73 -3.60 -8.61
CA GLY A 78 37.28 -2.29 -8.88
C GLY A 78 36.18 -1.23 -9.03
N ALA A 79 36.60 0.02 -9.22
CA ALA A 79 35.70 1.15 -9.44
C ALA A 79 35.17 1.16 -10.87
N GLY A 80 33.86 1.00 -11.03
CA GLY A 80 33.11 1.19 -12.27
C GLY A 80 32.39 2.53 -12.27
N PHE A 81 31.15 2.56 -12.75
CA PHE A 81 30.19 3.65 -12.50
C PHE A 81 29.76 3.72 -11.02
N GLY A 82 30.74 3.70 -10.10
CA GLY A 82 30.50 3.70 -8.67
C GLY A 82 31.76 3.38 -7.87
N SER A 83 31.92 4.08 -6.75
CA SER A 83 32.84 3.77 -5.66
C SER A 83 32.66 2.32 -5.19
N ASN A 84 33.70 1.49 -5.25
CA ASN A 84 33.60 0.08 -4.85
C ASN A 84 34.43 -0.25 -3.62
N THR A 85 33.74 -0.51 -2.52
CA THR A 85 34.31 -0.95 -1.24
C THR A 85 34.01 -2.42 -0.96
N ALA A 86 33.29 -3.12 -1.84
CA ALA A 86 32.88 -4.49 -1.63
C ALA A 86 34.05 -5.47 -1.83
N ILE A 87 34.17 -6.39 -0.88
CA ILE A 87 35.14 -7.47 -0.86
C ILE A 87 34.33 -8.75 -0.74
N SER A 88 34.49 -9.62 -1.72
CA SER A 88 33.70 -10.84 -1.90
C SER A 88 34.54 -12.07 -1.59
N VAL A 89 33.87 -13.11 -1.10
CA VAL A 89 34.44 -14.44 -0.86
C VAL A 89 33.75 -15.45 -1.76
N LEU A 90 34.54 -16.13 -2.61
CA LEU A 90 34.11 -17.21 -3.49
C LEU A 90 34.57 -18.57 -2.95
N GLU A 91 33.68 -19.56 -2.99
CA GLU A 91 33.99 -20.96 -2.66
C GLU A 91 33.48 -21.90 -3.76
N LYS A 92 34.20 -23.01 -4.00
CA LYS A 92 33.70 -24.14 -4.79
C LYS A 92 32.93 -25.08 -3.86
N LYS A 93 31.60 -25.16 -4.05
CA LYS A 93 30.75 -26.19 -3.44
C LYS A 93 30.41 -27.24 -4.50
N ASP A 94 29.13 -27.47 -4.77
CA ASP A 94 28.67 -28.20 -5.96
C ASP A 94 28.92 -27.38 -7.25
N ASN A 95 28.91 -26.05 -7.12
CA ASN A 95 29.31 -25.06 -8.12
C ASN A 95 30.05 -23.90 -7.42
N TYR A 96 30.65 -22.98 -8.17
CA TYR A 96 31.26 -21.78 -7.62
C TYR A 96 30.20 -20.76 -7.17
N GLU A 97 30.28 -20.33 -5.91
CA GLU A 97 29.30 -19.45 -5.28
C GLU A 97 29.98 -18.36 -4.43
N ILE A 98 29.42 -17.14 -4.44
CA ILE A 98 29.81 -16.10 -3.49
C ILE A 98 29.11 -16.37 -2.16
N VAL A 99 29.89 -16.76 -1.15
CA VAL A 99 29.38 -17.19 0.15
C VAL A 99 29.37 -16.08 1.20
N ASP A 100 30.13 -15.02 0.97
CA ASP A 100 30.22 -13.87 1.87
C ASP A 100 30.61 -12.60 1.10
N GLN A 101 30.19 -11.45 1.63
CA GLN A 101 30.60 -10.14 1.14
C GLN A 101 30.59 -9.13 2.28
N PHE A 102 31.63 -8.31 2.35
CA PHE A 102 31.77 -7.24 3.34
C PHE A 102 32.35 -5.99 2.68
N THR A 103 32.10 -4.82 3.26
CA THR A 103 32.56 -3.55 2.70
C THR A 103 33.60 -2.87 3.58
N LEU A 104 34.51 -2.14 2.93
CA LEU A 104 35.54 -1.34 3.60
C LEU A 104 34.92 -0.15 4.36
N PRO A 105 35.20 0.01 5.67
CA PRO A 105 34.66 1.12 6.46
C PRO A 105 35.20 2.48 6.02
N ASP A 106 34.32 3.50 5.99
CA ASP A 106 34.65 4.91 5.80
C ASP A 106 35.51 5.23 4.55
N ALA A 107 35.45 4.40 3.50
CA ALA A 107 36.22 4.57 2.26
C ALA A 107 35.28 4.69 1.05
N SER A 108 35.81 5.24 -0.06
CA SER A 108 35.10 5.28 -1.35
C SER A 108 35.65 4.29 -2.37
N SER A 109 36.79 3.67 -2.11
CA SER A 109 37.29 2.57 -2.95
C SER A 109 38.35 1.77 -2.22
N VAL A 110 38.53 0.52 -2.64
CA VAL A 110 39.72 -0.28 -2.35
C VAL A 110 40.80 0.07 -3.38
N ASN A 111 42.02 0.36 -2.93
CA ASN A 111 43.17 0.63 -3.80
C ASN A 111 44.03 -0.62 -4.00
N SER A 112 44.20 -1.42 -2.95
CA SER A 112 44.98 -2.65 -2.98
C SER A 112 44.59 -3.54 -1.81
N LEU A 113 44.60 -4.85 -2.02
CA LEU A 113 44.46 -5.85 -0.97
C LEU A 113 45.56 -6.90 -1.08
N VAL A 114 45.91 -7.49 0.06
CA VAL A 114 46.83 -8.64 0.15
C VAL A 114 46.48 -9.46 1.38
N GLY A 115 46.52 -10.78 1.26
CA GLY A 115 46.29 -11.71 2.36
C GLY A 115 47.59 -12.25 2.96
N PHE A 116 47.50 -12.67 4.22
CA PHE A 116 48.60 -13.25 4.98
C PHE A 116 48.06 -14.30 5.96
N PHE A 117 48.75 -15.43 6.08
CA PHE A 117 48.45 -16.44 7.10
C PHE A 117 49.35 -16.24 8.32
N ASP A 118 48.74 -15.89 9.46
CA ASP A 118 49.44 -15.75 10.73
C ASP A 118 49.53 -17.09 11.46
N ASP A 119 50.64 -17.80 11.22
CA ASP A 119 51.01 -19.05 11.90
C ASP A 119 50.89 -19.00 13.43
N THR A 120 51.07 -17.81 14.04
CA THR A 120 51.10 -17.69 15.50
C THR A 120 49.71 -17.68 16.12
N SER A 121 48.75 -17.13 15.39
CA SER A 121 47.36 -17.00 15.83
C SER A 121 46.39 -17.91 15.07
N ASP A 122 46.88 -18.64 14.07
CA ASP A 122 46.11 -19.54 13.21
C ASP A 122 44.95 -18.79 12.52
N ASN A 123 45.26 -17.59 12.00
CA ASN A 123 44.28 -16.72 11.36
C ASN A 123 44.75 -16.28 9.98
N HIS A 124 43.79 -16.17 9.07
CA HIS A 124 43.99 -15.49 7.80
C HIS A 124 43.64 -14.00 7.97
N LEU A 125 44.62 -13.14 7.71
CA LEU A 125 44.48 -11.70 7.75
C LEU A 125 44.45 -11.14 6.34
N LEU A 126 43.57 -10.18 6.11
CA LEU A 126 43.46 -9.44 4.87
C LEU A 126 43.78 -7.97 5.15
N PHE A 127 44.84 -7.45 4.55
CA PHE A 127 45.18 -6.04 4.60
C PHE A 127 44.57 -5.33 3.41
N VAL A 128 43.84 -4.23 3.66
CA VAL A 128 43.05 -3.53 2.65
C VAL A 128 43.34 -2.03 2.71
N ALA A 129 43.93 -1.49 1.64
CA ALA A 129 44.17 -0.06 1.50
C ALA A 129 42.94 0.64 0.90
N GLY A 130 42.44 1.68 1.58
CA GLY A 130 41.31 2.48 1.13
C GLY A 130 41.70 3.85 0.60
N SER A 131 40.83 4.43 -0.24
CA SER A 131 40.94 5.81 -0.75
C SER A 131 40.95 6.90 0.34
N ASN A 132 40.50 6.57 1.55
CA ASN A 132 40.51 7.45 2.73
C ASN A 132 41.90 7.62 3.36
N GLY A 133 42.94 7.06 2.74
CA GLY A 133 44.32 7.18 3.22
C GLY A 133 44.62 6.29 4.43
N LYS A 134 43.90 5.17 4.55
CA LYS A 134 44.10 4.18 5.62
C LYS A 134 44.30 2.78 5.05
N VAL A 135 44.99 1.94 5.82
CA VAL A 135 45.06 0.49 5.59
C VAL A 135 44.38 -0.20 6.77
N TYR A 136 43.40 -1.02 6.46
CA TYR A 136 42.59 -1.77 7.41
C TYR A 136 43.05 -3.22 7.45
N THR A 137 42.79 -3.89 8.57
CA THR A 137 43.02 -5.34 8.70
C THR A 137 41.70 -6.02 8.99
N TYR A 138 41.34 -6.99 8.15
CA TYR A 138 40.20 -7.87 8.35
C TYR A 138 40.69 -9.26 8.71
N ASN A 139 40.13 -9.85 9.76
CA ASN A 139 40.42 -11.24 10.10
C ASN A 139 39.35 -12.12 9.45
N LEU A 140 39.76 -12.88 8.41
CA LEU A 140 38.88 -13.71 7.59
C LEU A 140 38.28 -14.88 8.40
N THR A 141 39.03 -15.41 9.36
CA THR A 141 38.60 -16.53 10.21
C THR A 141 37.48 -16.13 11.18
N SER A 142 37.58 -14.93 11.79
CA SER A 142 36.60 -14.39 12.74
C SER A 142 35.60 -13.40 12.13
N LYS A 143 35.70 -13.18 10.81
CA LYS A 143 34.83 -12.32 10.00
C LYS A 143 34.61 -10.91 10.57
N ARG A 144 35.71 -10.26 11.00
CA ARG A 144 35.64 -8.93 11.61
C ARG A 144 36.82 -8.03 11.24
N TRP A 145 36.54 -6.73 11.14
CA TRP A 145 37.56 -5.69 11.13
C TRP A 145 38.25 -5.63 12.50
N LEU A 146 39.56 -5.42 12.50
CA LEU A 146 40.31 -5.08 13.71
C LEU A 146 40.18 -3.56 13.98
N ASP A 147 40.12 -3.18 15.25
CA ASP A 147 39.84 -1.78 15.68
C ASP A 147 40.90 -0.77 15.19
N ASP A 148 42.12 -1.25 14.97
CA ASP A 148 43.27 -0.44 14.61
C ASP A 148 43.46 -0.38 13.09
N SER A 149 43.49 0.83 12.52
CA SER A 149 43.84 1.08 11.12
C SER A 149 45.19 1.81 11.00
N LEU A 150 45.99 1.49 9.99
CA LEU A 150 47.19 2.25 9.64
C LEU A 150 46.81 3.54 8.94
N SER A 151 47.35 4.68 9.37
CA SER A 151 47.16 5.96 8.65
C SER A 151 48.22 6.13 7.56
N PHE A 152 47.99 5.51 6.41
CA PHE A 152 48.87 5.59 5.25
C PHE A 152 48.08 5.46 3.94
N SER A 153 48.31 6.37 3.00
CA SER A 153 47.70 6.34 1.67
C SER A 153 48.47 5.43 0.74
N ALA A 154 48.13 4.14 0.74
CA ALA A 154 48.75 3.15 -0.13
C ALA A 154 48.02 3.02 -1.48
N ASN A 155 48.78 3.00 -2.55
CA ASN A 155 48.38 2.56 -3.88
C ASN A 155 48.57 1.04 -4.04
N LYS A 156 49.61 0.47 -3.41
CA LYS A 156 49.92 -0.96 -3.45
C LYS A 156 50.32 -1.46 -2.07
N LEU A 157 49.83 -2.64 -1.71
CA LEU A 157 50.27 -3.41 -0.55
C LEU A 157 51.08 -4.61 -1.02
N ILE A 158 52.14 -4.93 -0.29
CA ILE A 158 53.01 -6.08 -0.54
C ILE A 158 53.32 -6.73 0.80
N ILE A 159 53.33 -8.06 0.84
CA ILE A 159 53.87 -8.84 1.96
C ILE A 159 55.22 -9.37 1.53
N ALA A 160 56.28 -9.04 2.29
CA ALA A 160 57.62 -9.56 2.08
C ALA A 160 58.50 -9.35 3.33
N ASP A 161 59.51 -10.20 3.52
CA ASP A 161 60.57 -9.98 4.52
C ASP A 161 61.56 -8.92 4.01
N VAL A 162 61.63 -7.78 4.69
CA VAL A 162 62.48 -6.64 4.30
C VAL A 162 63.53 -6.24 5.33
N ASN A 163 63.53 -6.87 6.50
CA ASN A 163 64.44 -6.50 7.58
C ASN A 163 65.25 -7.67 8.15
N SER A 164 65.27 -8.82 7.46
CA SER A 164 66.01 -10.02 7.89
C SER A 164 65.59 -10.56 9.26
N SER A 165 64.45 -10.09 9.79
CA SER A 165 63.72 -10.81 10.83
C SER A 165 63.14 -12.07 10.19
N LYS A 166 62.95 -13.15 10.95
CA LYS A 166 62.48 -14.42 10.37
C LYS A 166 60.97 -14.39 10.02
N GLY A 167 60.44 -13.26 9.58
CA GLY A 167 59.01 -13.06 9.35
C GLY A 167 58.77 -11.98 8.31
N GLU A 168 57.59 -12.01 7.70
CA GLU A 168 57.19 -11.07 6.67
C GLU A 168 56.67 -9.76 7.29
N GLU A 169 56.80 -8.67 6.54
CA GLU A 169 56.25 -7.36 6.87
C GLU A 169 55.21 -6.91 5.84
N LEU A 170 54.33 -6.00 6.28
CA LEU A 170 53.44 -5.28 5.38
C LEU A 170 54.12 -4.03 4.86
N ILE A 171 54.26 -3.93 3.54
CA ILE A 171 54.85 -2.79 2.85
C ILE A 171 53.73 -2.04 2.16
N ALA A 172 53.54 -0.78 2.55
CA ALA A 172 52.57 0.11 1.96
C ALA A 172 53.27 1.13 1.06
N ILE A 173 52.99 1.07 -0.24
CA ILE A 173 53.54 1.97 -1.26
C ILE A 173 52.52 3.05 -1.56
N GLY A 174 52.83 4.31 -1.23
CA GLY A 174 52.03 5.47 -1.64
C GLY A 174 52.66 6.18 -2.84
N SER A 175 52.04 7.25 -3.32
CA SER A 175 52.55 7.98 -4.51
C SER A 175 53.91 8.65 -4.30
N TYR A 176 54.29 8.94 -3.05
CA TYR A 176 55.52 9.69 -2.73
C TYR A 176 56.35 9.08 -1.59
N SER A 177 55.82 8.08 -0.90
CA SER A 177 56.48 7.46 0.25
C SER A 177 56.16 5.98 0.29
N THR A 178 57.04 5.21 0.94
CA THR A 178 56.89 3.77 1.19
C THR A 178 57.10 3.53 2.67
N SER A 179 56.18 2.85 3.33
CA SER A 179 56.28 2.53 4.76
C SER A 179 56.19 1.03 4.99
N VAL A 180 57.05 0.53 5.87
CA VAL A 180 57.09 -0.87 6.30
C VAL A 180 56.47 -0.96 7.69
N PHE A 181 55.56 -1.91 7.88
CA PHE A 181 54.86 -2.17 9.12
C PHE A 181 55.05 -3.63 9.52
N SER A 182 55.17 -3.89 10.83
CA SER A 182 54.96 -5.25 11.31
C SER A 182 53.50 -5.63 11.09
N LEU A 183 53.23 -6.89 10.74
CA LEU A 183 51.89 -7.39 10.44
C LEU A 183 50.87 -7.18 11.59
N SER A 184 51.32 -7.07 12.83
CA SER A 184 50.50 -6.85 14.02
C SER A 184 50.56 -5.43 14.59
N GLY A 185 51.27 -4.49 13.96
CA GLY A 185 51.61 -3.19 14.55
C GLY A 185 51.14 -2.01 13.71
N THR A 186 50.77 -0.93 14.40
CA THR A 186 50.22 0.27 13.73
C THR A 186 51.24 1.36 13.40
N THR A 187 52.47 1.18 13.89
CA THR A 187 53.56 2.14 13.71
C THR A 187 54.53 1.62 12.66
N ALA A 188 54.89 2.48 11.71
CA ALA A 188 55.88 2.12 10.70
C ALA A 188 57.22 1.78 11.37
N LEU A 189 57.80 0.64 11.00
CA LEU A 189 59.16 0.23 11.35
C LEU A 189 60.18 1.10 10.61
N SER A 190 59.89 1.41 9.36
CA SER A 190 60.66 2.32 8.51
C SER A 190 59.75 3.05 7.53
N THR A 191 60.16 4.25 7.12
CA THR A 191 59.50 5.02 6.06
C THR A 191 60.56 5.62 5.16
N TYR A 192 60.39 5.42 3.85
CA TYR A 192 61.28 5.93 2.82
C TYR A 192 60.60 7.03 2.00
N GLU A 193 61.36 8.04 1.59
CA GLU A 193 60.89 9.20 0.81
C GLU A 193 60.84 8.91 -0.70
N PHE A 194 60.32 7.74 -1.08
CA PHE A 194 60.00 7.39 -2.46
C PHE A 194 58.69 6.60 -2.51
N GLY A 195 57.97 6.69 -3.62
CA GLY A 195 56.71 6.00 -3.83
C GLY A 195 56.38 5.90 -5.31
N ASP A 196 55.37 5.10 -5.62
CA ASP A 196 54.90 4.85 -6.98
C ASP A 196 53.44 4.32 -6.96
N ASN A 197 52.88 4.06 -8.14
CA ASN A 197 51.60 3.35 -8.27
C ASN A 197 51.77 1.83 -8.19
N ASN A 198 52.94 1.31 -8.57
CA ASN A 198 53.23 -0.13 -8.49
C ASN A 198 54.70 -0.36 -8.12
N ALA A 199 54.95 -1.45 -7.40
CA ALA A 199 56.27 -1.87 -6.97
C ALA A 199 56.32 -3.40 -6.82
N VAL A 200 57.53 -3.96 -6.85
CA VAL A 200 57.80 -5.35 -6.50
C VAL A 200 59.03 -5.42 -5.60
N VAL A 201 59.01 -6.32 -4.62
CA VAL A 201 60.10 -6.53 -3.65
C VAL A 201 60.75 -7.88 -3.91
N GLY A 202 62.06 -7.87 -4.09
CA GLY A 202 62.83 -9.03 -4.51
C GLY A 202 64.31 -8.98 -4.16
N HIS A 203 65.03 -9.99 -4.60
CA HIS A 203 66.47 -10.18 -4.45
C HIS A 203 67.17 -9.90 -5.78
N PHE A 204 67.13 -8.64 -6.21
CA PHE A 204 67.58 -8.22 -7.55
C PHE A 204 69.09 -7.99 -7.67
N MET A 205 69.79 -7.70 -6.57
CA MET A 205 71.24 -7.49 -6.56
C MET A 205 72.03 -8.68 -6.04
N SER A 206 71.45 -9.42 -5.10
CA SER A 206 72.03 -10.61 -4.48
C SER A 206 70.98 -11.36 -3.66
N SER A 207 71.20 -12.65 -3.43
CA SER A 207 70.30 -13.49 -2.61
C SER A 207 70.13 -13.05 -1.15
N ASN A 208 70.87 -12.04 -0.67
CA ASN A 208 70.79 -11.51 0.70
C ASN A 208 70.41 -10.03 0.75
N SER A 209 70.21 -9.37 -0.40
CA SER A 209 69.74 -7.99 -0.45
C SER A 209 68.24 -7.98 -0.65
N VAL A 210 67.52 -7.17 0.13
CA VAL A 210 66.11 -6.92 -0.13
C VAL A 210 66.00 -5.62 -0.91
N ASP A 211 65.49 -5.73 -2.12
CA ASP A 211 65.45 -4.67 -3.11
C ASP A 211 63.98 -4.38 -3.48
N ILE A 212 63.67 -3.13 -3.78
CA ILE A 212 62.35 -2.70 -4.26
C ILE A 212 62.49 -1.99 -5.61
N ALA A 213 61.80 -2.52 -6.62
CA ALA A 213 61.70 -1.92 -7.94
C ALA A 213 60.37 -1.18 -8.07
N LEU A 214 60.41 0.05 -8.59
CA LEU A 214 59.26 0.94 -8.77
C LEU A 214 58.92 1.08 -10.26
N GLY A 215 57.63 1.12 -10.60
CA GLY A 215 57.17 1.16 -11.99
C GLY A 215 57.75 2.30 -12.83
N SER A 216 58.03 3.43 -12.19
CA SER A 216 58.70 4.62 -12.74
C SER A 216 60.12 4.38 -13.25
N GLY A 217 60.74 3.23 -12.97
CA GLY A 217 62.07 2.87 -13.46
C GLY A 217 63.17 2.98 -12.42
N LYS A 218 62.87 3.01 -11.11
CA LYS A 218 63.88 3.11 -10.05
C LYS A 218 63.93 1.83 -9.23
N VAL A 219 65.13 1.40 -8.86
CA VAL A 219 65.33 0.28 -7.94
C VAL A 219 66.16 0.74 -6.75
N TYR A 220 65.71 0.36 -5.55
CA TYR A 220 66.37 0.68 -4.29
C TYR A 220 66.70 -0.60 -3.52
N THR A 221 67.88 -0.68 -2.92
CA THR A 221 68.16 -1.66 -1.86
C THR A 221 67.69 -1.09 -0.52
N LEU A 222 66.87 -1.85 0.21
CA LEU A 222 66.38 -1.49 1.54
C LEU A 222 67.41 -1.87 2.62
N LYS A 223 67.67 -0.95 3.55
CA LYS A 223 68.64 -1.11 4.65
C LYS A 223 68.07 -0.53 5.94
N ASP A 224 67.40 -1.35 6.75
CA ASP A 224 66.74 -0.92 7.99
C ASP A 224 65.84 0.32 7.76
N THR A 225 66.32 1.51 8.14
CA THR A 225 65.60 2.79 8.00
C THR A 225 66.04 3.64 6.81
N GLU A 226 67.02 3.18 6.01
CA GLU A 226 67.54 3.88 4.83
C GLU A 226 67.32 3.04 3.57
N ALA A 227 67.34 3.70 2.41
CA ALA A 227 67.28 3.04 1.12
C ALA A 227 68.34 3.62 0.18
N GLU A 228 69.01 2.75 -0.56
CA GLU A 228 70.05 3.12 -1.52
C GLU A 228 69.53 2.94 -2.94
N LEU A 229 69.49 4.02 -3.72
CA LEU A 229 69.16 3.95 -5.15
C LEU A 229 70.30 3.21 -5.89
N ILE A 230 69.99 2.03 -6.42
CA ILE A 230 70.96 1.18 -7.13
C ILE A 230 70.84 1.31 -8.65
N TRP A 231 69.63 1.56 -9.16
CA TRP A 231 69.40 1.78 -10.59
C TRP A 231 68.33 2.83 -10.84
N ASP A 232 68.62 3.78 -11.74
CA ASP A 232 67.68 4.78 -12.24
C ASP A 232 67.51 4.65 -13.76
N TYR A 233 66.63 3.71 -14.14
CA TYR A 233 66.20 3.50 -15.51
C TYR A 233 65.21 4.58 -15.99
N SER A 234 64.71 5.47 -15.10
CA SER A 234 63.69 6.49 -15.41
C SER A 234 64.13 7.50 -16.48
N THR A 235 65.43 7.59 -16.75
CA THR A 235 66.02 8.44 -17.79
C THR A 235 66.02 7.79 -19.17
N THR A 236 65.89 6.47 -19.23
CA THR A 236 65.87 5.65 -20.45
C THR A 236 64.44 5.21 -20.80
N GLY A 237 63.67 4.82 -19.78
CA GLY A 237 62.30 4.35 -19.91
C GLY A 237 61.66 4.19 -18.53
N SER A 238 60.65 3.34 -18.44
CA SER A 238 60.05 2.92 -17.18
C SER A 238 59.99 1.39 -17.17
N PHE A 239 59.83 0.77 -15.99
CA PHE A 239 59.57 -0.67 -15.93
C PHE A 239 58.10 -0.99 -16.24
N GLY A 240 57.19 -0.01 -16.10
CA GLY A 240 55.81 -0.11 -16.55
C GLY A 240 54.80 -0.08 -15.42
N SER A 241 53.56 -0.42 -15.74
CA SER A 241 52.42 -0.37 -14.82
C SER A 241 52.29 -1.63 -13.98
N TYR A 242 52.86 -2.75 -14.44
CA TYR A 242 52.85 -4.04 -13.75
C TYR A 242 54.27 -4.56 -13.63
N LEU A 243 54.60 -5.07 -12.44
CA LEU A 243 55.93 -5.57 -12.12
C LEU A 243 55.84 -6.96 -11.49
N GLY A 244 56.85 -7.76 -11.75
CA GLY A 244 57.03 -9.10 -11.18
C GLY A 244 58.51 -9.42 -11.03
N LYS A 245 58.81 -10.52 -10.36
CA LYS A 245 60.17 -10.99 -10.11
C LYS A 245 60.26 -12.50 -10.33
N VAL A 246 61.37 -12.97 -10.89
CA VAL A 246 61.58 -14.39 -11.18
C VAL A 246 63.07 -14.68 -11.31
N ASP A 247 63.56 -15.76 -10.71
CA ASP A 247 64.92 -16.28 -10.95
C ASP A 247 64.90 -17.17 -12.21
N SER A 248 65.01 -16.55 -13.39
CA SER A 248 64.80 -17.19 -14.70
C SER A 248 66.02 -17.97 -15.21
N ASP A 249 67.18 -17.79 -14.58
CA ASP A 249 68.40 -18.54 -14.90
C ASP A 249 68.91 -19.43 -13.76
N SER A 250 68.22 -19.43 -12.61
CA SER A 250 68.45 -20.26 -11.43
C SER A 250 69.79 -19.99 -10.76
N ASP A 251 70.25 -18.74 -10.78
CA ASP A 251 71.51 -18.32 -10.14
C ASP A 251 71.32 -17.83 -8.68
N GLY A 252 70.08 -17.71 -8.22
CA GLY A 252 69.69 -17.22 -6.89
C GLY A 252 69.53 -15.70 -6.79
N ILE A 253 69.56 -14.99 -7.91
CA ILE A 253 69.22 -13.58 -8.09
C ILE A 253 67.95 -13.53 -8.94
N GLU A 254 66.99 -12.70 -8.55
CA GLU A 254 65.75 -12.56 -9.30
C GLU A 254 65.94 -11.52 -10.43
N GLU A 255 65.43 -11.81 -11.63
CA GLU A 255 65.19 -10.83 -12.68
C GLU A 255 63.92 -10.03 -12.40
N LEU A 256 63.93 -8.77 -12.84
CA LEU A 256 62.77 -7.90 -12.82
C LEU A 256 61.98 -8.04 -14.13
N ILE A 257 60.70 -8.38 -14.03
CA ILE A 257 59.76 -8.35 -15.15
C ILE A 257 58.96 -7.05 -15.09
N GLY A 258 58.92 -6.32 -16.19
CA GLY A 258 58.15 -5.08 -16.33
C GLY A 258 57.22 -5.10 -17.54
N ALA A 259 55.94 -4.83 -17.32
CA ALA A 259 54.95 -4.69 -18.39
C ALA A 259 54.43 -3.25 -18.48
N LYS A 260 54.56 -2.66 -19.66
CA LYS A 260 54.02 -1.34 -20.00
C LYS A 260 52.67 -1.53 -20.67
N SER A 261 51.66 -0.77 -20.24
CA SER A 261 50.31 -0.87 -20.78
C SER A 261 50.23 -0.73 -22.31
N TRP A 262 51.22 -0.06 -22.94
CA TRP A 262 51.28 0.20 -24.38
C TRP A 262 52.17 -0.82 -25.11
N TYR A 263 51.73 -2.08 -25.11
CA TYR A 263 52.20 -3.17 -25.96
C TYR A 263 53.55 -3.84 -25.65
N SER A 264 54.16 -3.71 -24.46
CA SER A 264 55.49 -4.30 -24.23
C SER A 264 55.70 -4.91 -22.85
N LEU A 265 56.24 -6.13 -22.82
CA LEU A 265 56.83 -6.79 -21.65
C LEU A 265 58.34 -6.87 -21.81
N GLU A 266 59.07 -6.64 -20.75
CA GLU A 266 60.54 -6.57 -20.74
C GLU A 266 61.06 -7.30 -19.50
N SER A 267 62.15 -8.06 -19.66
CA SER A 267 62.89 -8.65 -18.55
C SER A 267 64.22 -7.93 -18.38
N PHE A 268 64.62 -7.73 -17.13
CA PHE A 268 65.80 -6.98 -16.75
C PHE A 268 66.63 -7.73 -15.72
N ASP A 269 67.93 -7.76 -15.96
CA ASP A 269 68.92 -8.04 -14.94
C ASP A 269 69.28 -6.71 -14.27
N VAL A 270 68.84 -6.54 -13.03
CA VAL A 270 69.09 -5.32 -12.25
C VAL A 270 70.54 -5.22 -11.81
N SER A 271 71.19 -6.35 -11.54
CA SER A 271 72.59 -6.41 -11.11
C SER A 271 73.54 -5.95 -12.23
N GLU A 272 73.21 -6.27 -13.48
CA GLU A 272 73.90 -5.82 -14.68
C GLU A 272 73.35 -4.49 -15.23
N GLN A 273 72.22 -4.01 -14.70
CA GLN A 273 71.48 -2.82 -15.18
C GLN A 273 71.16 -2.90 -16.68
N ALA A 274 70.75 -4.08 -17.13
CA ALA A 274 70.55 -4.41 -18.53
C ALA A 274 69.18 -5.04 -18.78
N MET A 275 68.58 -4.71 -19.92
CA MET A 275 67.42 -5.45 -20.44
C MET A 275 67.91 -6.73 -21.09
N LEU A 276 67.35 -7.87 -20.68
CA LEU A 276 67.67 -9.19 -21.21
C LEU A 276 66.94 -9.44 -22.52
N TRP A 277 65.63 -9.18 -22.51
CA TRP A 277 64.77 -9.34 -23.69
C TRP A 277 63.55 -8.41 -23.61
N SER A 278 62.89 -8.22 -24.76
CA SER A 278 61.62 -7.50 -24.87
C SER A 278 60.66 -8.29 -25.76
N HIS A 279 59.42 -8.42 -25.30
CA HIS A 279 58.29 -8.97 -26.03
C HIS A 279 57.31 -7.84 -26.34
N ARG A 280 56.87 -7.76 -27.60
CA ARG A 280 55.80 -6.85 -27.98
C ARG A 280 54.48 -7.61 -28.02
N SER A 281 53.55 -7.26 -27.14
CA SER A 281 52.20 -7.85 -27.15
C SER A 281 51.40 -7.34 -28.35
N ASP A 282 50.37 -8.12 -28.71
CA ASP A 282 49.48 -7.79 -29.82
C ASP A 282 48.51 -6.65 -29.46
N LEU A 283 48.16 -6.52 -28.17
CA LEU A 283 47.23 -5.56 -27.59
C LEU A 283 47.79 -4.91 -26.32
N ASP A 284 47.08 -3.91 -25.80
CA ASP A 284 47.41 -3.25 -24.53
C ASP A 284 47.46 -4.29 -23.40
N ILE A 285 48.28 -4.07 -22.38
CA ILE A 285 48.45 -5.00 -21.25
C ILE A 285 47.83 -4.39 -20.01
N ASP A 286 46.86 -5.08 -19.41
CA ASP A 286 46.12 -4.60 -18.23
C ASP A 286 46.21 -5.53 -17.01
N ALA A 287 46.83 -6.70 -17.14
CA ALA A 287 47.11 -7.57 -16.02
C ALA A 287 48.43 -8.31 -16.21
N MET A 288 49.11 -8.61 -15.10
CA MET A 288 50.26 -9.51 -15.07
C MET A 288 50.32 -10.30 -13.77
N TYR A 289 50.70 -11.57 -13.86
CA TYR A 289 50.96 -12.47 -12.74
C TYR A 289 52.12 -13.40 -13.10
N LEU A 290 52.82 -13.90 -12.08
CA LEU A 290 53.93 -14.85 -12.26
C LEU A 290 53.58 -16.16 -11.55
N PHE A 291 53.73 -17.27 -12.27
CA PHE A 291 53.47 -18.61 -11.74
C PHE A 291 54.15 -19.67 -12.61
N ASP A 292 54.72 -20.71 -12.01
CA ASP A 292 55.25 -21.88 -12.72
C ASP A 292 54.12 -22.71 -13.33
N VAL A 293 53.71 -22.36 -14.55
CA VAL A 293 52.59 -23.01 -15.24
C VAL A 293 52.97 -24.32 -15.92
N ASN A 294 54.27 -24.66 -15.94
CA ASN A 294 54.78 -25.82 -16.65
C ASN A 294 55.51 -26.84 -15.72
N ASN A 295 55.59 -26.52 -14.43
CA ASN A 295 56.24 -27.29 -13.38
C ASN A 295 57.75 -27.53 -13.62
N ASP A 296 58.47 -26.55 -14.20
CA ASP A 296 59.93 -26.62 -14.38
C ASP A 296 60.72 -25.94 -13.25
N GLY A 297 60.03 -25.33 -12.29
CA GLY A 297 60.60 -24.60 -11.16
C GLY A 297 60.92 -23.14 -11.44
N ILE A 298 60.55 -22.60 -12.61
CA ILE A 298 60.69 -21.19 -12.97
C ILE A 298 59.30 -20.61 -13.23
N ASP A 299 58.99 -19.47 -12.62
CA ASP A 299 57.72 -18.81 -12.87
C ASP A 299 57.64 -18.26 -14.30
N GLU A 300 56.52 -18.52 -14.98
CA GLU A 300 56.18 -17.92 -16.26
C GLU A 300 55.48 -16.57 -16.08
N ILE A 301 55.48 -15.79 -17.16
CA ILE A 301 54.75 -14.52 -17.22
C ILE A 301 53.36 -14.76 -17.80
N LEU A 302 52.35 -14.65 -16.95
CA LEU A 302 50.96 -14.56 -17.35
C LEU A 302 50.59 -13.10 -17.54
N TYR A 303 50.09 -12.73 -18.72
CA TYR A 303 49.61 -11.37 -18.97
C TYR A 303 48.27 -11.36 -19.72
N GLY A 304 47.46 -10.34 -19.42
CA GLY A 304 46.13 -10.17 -19.99
C GLY A 304 46.04 -8.96 -20.90
N ASP A 305 45.35 -9.12 -22.03
CA ASP A 305 45.08 -8.03 -22.96
C ASP A 305 44.03 -7.05 -22.40
N GLY A 306 44.21 -5.74 -22.60
CA GLY A 306 43.33 -4.66 -22.13
C GLY A 306 42.07 -4.40 -22.97
N GLN A 307 41.99 -5.00 -24.16
CA GLN A 307 40.79 -4.98 -25.03
C GLN A 307 40.26 -6.41 -25.24
N TRP A 308 39.39 -6.63 -26.24
CA TRP A 308 39.07 -8.00 -26.69
C TRP A 308 40.37 -8.74 -27.02
N GLY A 309 40.63 -9.91 -26.42
CA GLY A 309 41.95 -10.52 -26.54
C GLY A 309 42.09 -11.88 -25.87
N SER A 310 43.18 -12.06 -25.14
CA SER A 310 43.54 -13.33 -24.50
C SER A 310 44.32 -13.10 -23.20
N VAL A 311 44.31 -14.12 -22.34
CA VAL A 311 45.37 -14.32 -21.35
C VAL A 311 46.47 -15.15 -22.02
N HIS A 312 47.72 -14.74 -21.87
CA HIS A 312 48.88 -15.38 -22.51
C HIS A 312 49.87 -15.81 -21.44
N ALA A 313 50.58 -16.91 -21.69
CA ALA A 313 51.78 -17.28 -20.94
C ALA A 313 53.03 -17.12 -21.80
N LEU A 314 54.05 -16.48 -21.24
CA LEU A 314 55.38 -16.34 -21.83
C LEU A 314 56.41 -16.98 -20.91
N SER A 315 57.40 -17.64 -21.50
CA SER A 315 58.61 -18.03 -20.77
C SER A 315 59.32 -16.78 -20.24
N ALA A 316 59.52 -16.69 -18.92
CA ALA A 316 60.26 -15.58 -18.30
C ALA A 316 61.72 -15.50 -18.78
N LYS A 317 62.29 -16.64 -19.19
CA LYS A 317 63.67 -16.73 -19.68
C LYS A 317 63.86 -16.14 -21.07
N THR A 318 62.87 -16.28 -21.95
CA THR A 318 63.04 -16.01 -23.40
C THR A 318 62.06 -14.98 -23.96
N GLY A 319 60.95 -14.72 -23.28
CA GLY A 319 59.83 -13.94 -23.81
C GLY A 319 59.05 -14.65 -24.92
N GLU A 320 59.30 -15.94 -25.17
CA GLU A 320 58.54 -16.74 -26.13
C GLU A 320 57.19 -17.18 -25.55
N ARG A 321 56.13 -17.12 -26.36
CA ARG A 321 54.77 -17.49 -25.95
C ARG A 321 54.63 -19.01 -25.86
N LEU A 322 54.24 -19.49 -24.70
CA LEU A 322 53.96 -20.90 -24.46
C LEU A 322 52.56 -21.27 -24.93
N TRP A 323 51.57 -20.50 -24.47
CA TRP A 323 50.16 -20.70 -24.81
C TRP A 323 49.37 -19.39 -24.67
N LYS A 324 48.12 -19.43 -25.10
CA LYS A 324 47.12 -18.39 -24.86
C LYS A 324 45.73 -18.99 -24.72
N VAL A 325 44.87 -18.35 -23.94
CA VAL A 325 43.45 -18.66 -23.79
C VAL A 325 42.62 -17.43 -24.12
N ASN A 326 41.53 -17.60 -24.86
CA ASN A 326 40.72 -16.47 -25.33
C ASN A 326 39.98 -15.81 -24.17
N ASN A 327 39.96 -14.48 -24.13
CA ASN A 327 39.08 -13.70 -23.29
C ASN A 327 37.83 -13.33 -24.11
N PRO A 328 36.62 -13.79 -23.74
CA PRO A 328 35.41 -13.57 -24.54
C PRO A 328 34.95 -12.10 -24.52
N ASN A 329 35.26 -11.38 -23.43
CA ASN A 329 34.81 -10.00 -23.20
C ASN A 329 35.98 -9.01 -23.16
N HIS A 330 35.70 -7.76 -22.83
CA HIS A 330 36.66 -6.68 -22.99
C HIS A 330 37.55 -6.50 -21.75
N GLY A 331 38.87 -6.53 -21.95
CA GLY A 331 39.87 -6.21 -20.93
C GLY A 331 40.02 -7.30 -19.86
N VAL A 332 41.26 -7.64 -19.52
CA VAL A 332 41.61 -8.51 -18.39
C VAL A 332 42.08 -7.62 -17.24
N THR A 333 41.41 -7.71 -16.09
CA THR A 333 41.66 -6.81 -14.94
C THR A 333 42.83 -7.24 -14.07
N GLN A 334 42.87 -8.52 -13.71
CA GLN A 334 43.89 -9.14 -12.86
C GLN A 334 43.89 -10.64 -13.11
N ILE A 335 45.08 -11.26 -13.05
CA ILE A 335 45.26 -12.71 -13.15
C ILE A 335 45.70 -13.25 -11.79
N PHE A 336 45.23 -14.43 -11.44
CA PHE A 336 45.60 -15.17 -10.26
C PHE A 336 45.59 -16.68 -10.55
N VAL A 337 46.37 -17.45 -9.79
CA VAL A 337 46.45 -18.91 -9.92
C VAL A 337 46.40 -19.54 -8.53
N ALA A 338 45.48 -20.48 -8.34
CA ALA A 338 45.35 -21.24 -7.09
C ALA A 338 44.54 -22.53 -7.33
N ASP A 339 44.84 -23.59 -6.58
CA ASP A 339 43.97 -24.75 -6.40
C ASP A 339 42.79 -24.33 -5.52
N ILE A 340 41.59 -24.21 -6.10
CA ILE A 340 40.37 -23.72 -5.44
C ILE A 340 39.28 -24.79 -5.41
N ASP A 341 39.44 -25.88 -6.15
CA ASP A 341 38.51 -27.00 -6.16
C ASP A 341 39.02 -28.28 -5.51
N ASN A 342 40.26 -28.24 -5.00
CA ASN A 342 40.92 -29.29 -4.24
C ASN A 342 41.12 -30.59 -5.02
N ASP A 343 41.31 -30.48 -6.34
CA ASP A 343 41.67 -31.62 -7.20
C ASP A 343 43.20 -31.82 -7.33
N ALA A 344 43.99 -30.94 -6.70
CA ALA A 344 45.46 -30.85 -6.71
C ALA A 344 46.09 -30.31 -8.01
N GLU A 345 45.27 -29.88 -8.97
CA GLU A 345 45.68 -28.99 -10.05
C GLU A 345 45.35 -27.53 -9.68
N HIS A 346 45.81 -26.57 -10.47
CA HIS A 346 45.57 -25.15 -10.20
C HIS A 346 44.63 -24.56 -11.23
N GLU A 347 43.84 -23.59 -10.80
CA GLU A 347 42.93 -22.87 -11.67
C GLU A 347 43.53 -21.53 -12.07
N LEU A 348 43.40 -21.19 -13.35
CA LEU A 348 43.66 -19.86 -13.90
C LEU A 348 42.43 -18.99 -13.72
N ILE A 349 42.56 -17.94 -12.91
CA ILE A 349 41.47 -17.04 -12.53
C ILE A 349 41.75 -15.64 -13.08
N TRP A 350 40.76 -15.02 -13.72
CA TRP A 350 40.85 -13.60 -14.08
C TRP A 350 39.49 -12.91 -14.14
N GLY A 351 39.49 -11.60 -13.89
CA GLY A 351 38.33 -10.75 -14.16
C GLY A 351 38.35 -10.19 -15.58
N ASN A 352 37.17 -9.98 -16.17
CA ASN A 352 36.99 -9.25 -17.42
C ASN A 352 35.83 -8.24 -17.34
N GLY A 353 35.74 -7.35 -18.33
CA GLY A 353 34.66 -6.35 -18.47
C GLY A 353 35.04 -4.92 -18.03
N TYR A 354 36.33 -4.65 -17.78
CA TYR A 354 36.83 -3.35 -17.27
C TYR A 354 36.50 -2.10 -18.11
N SER A 355 36.14 -2.27 -19.39
CA SER A 355 35.79 -1.14 -20.27
C SER A 355 34.27 -0.99 -20.43
N SER A 356 33.82 0.20 -20.83
CA SER A 356 32.41 0.56 -21.04
C SER A 356 31.62 -0.21 -22.11
N THR A 357 32.08 -1.39 -22.56
CA THR A 357 31.37 -2.23 -23.53
C THR A 357 31.52 -3.71 -23.17
N GLY A 358 30.41 -4.37 -22.80
CA GLY A 358 30.34 -5.80 -22.53
C GLY A 358 30.12 -6.17 -21.06
N SER A 359 29.78 -7.44 -20.85
CA SER A 359 29.50 -8.05 -19.56
C SER A 359 30.76 -8.21 -18.68
N ASP A 360 30.59 -8.08 -17.35
CA ASP A 360 31.65 -8.28 -16.36
C ASP A 360 31.62 -9.72 -15.82
N HIS A 361 32.71 -10.47 -15.98
CA HIS A 361 32.79 -11.83 -15.47
C HIS A 361 34.08 -12.14 -14.73
N LEU A 362 33.95 -12.97 -13.70
CA LEU A 362 35.05 -13.77 -13.17
C LEU A 362 35.13 -15.08 -13.95
N MET A 363 36.30 -15.35 -14.52
CA MET A 363 36.60 -16.53 -15.32
C MET A 363 37.45 -17.48 -14.50
N ILE A 364 37.13 -18.77 -14.57
CA ILE A 364 37.92 -19.85 -13.96
C ILE A 364 38.12 -20.94 -15.01
N HIS A 365 39.38 -21.22 -15.29
CA HIS A 365 39.81 -22.26 -16.22
C HIS A 365 40.78 -23.19 -15.50
N ASP A 366 40.76 -24.48 -15.85
CA ASP A 366 41.83 -25.39 -15.44
C ASP A 366 43.14 -24.94 -16.11
N LEU A 367 44.21 -24.76 -15.34
CA LEU A 367 45.46 -24.22 -15.87
C LEU A 367 46.13 -25.16 -16.89
N ASN A 368 45.97 -26.47 -16.73
CA ASN A 368 46.65 -27.44 -17.58
C ASN A 368 45.98 -27.63 -18.94
N SER A 369 44.65 -27.82 -18.94
CA SER A 369 43.86 -28.02 -20.15
C SER A 369 43.46 -26.71 -20.82
N LEU A 370 43.44 -25.61 -20.05
CA LEU A 370 42.89 -24.29 -20.43
C LEU A 370 41.38 -24.33 -20.74
N GLU A 371 40.69 -25.43 -20.40
CA GLU A 371 39.24 -25.54 -20.55
C GLU A 371 38.55 -24.67 -19.49
N GLN A 372 37.45 -24.03 -19.89
CA GLN A 372 36.63 -23.22 -18.99
C GLN A 372 35.93 -24.13 -18.00
N GLU A 373 36.21 -23.97 -16.72
CA GLU A 373 35.46 -24.65 -15.65
C GLU A 373 34.20 -23.87 -15.31
N TRP A 374 34.34 -22.55 -15.20
CA TRP A 374 33.26 -21.69 -14.74
C TRP A 374 33.42 -20.25 -15.22
N ILE A 375 32.27 -19.60 -15.36
CA ILE A 375 32.13 -18.17 -15.63
C ILE A 375 31.01 -17.66 -14.73
N SER A 376 31.23 -16.55 -14.04
CA SER A 376 30.17 -15.94 -13.23
C SER A 376 29.01 -15.48 -14.11
N SER A 377 27.79 -15.47 -13.56
CA SER A 377 26.68 -14.77 -14.21
C SER A 377 26.98 -13.26 -14.29
N ASP A 378 26.54 -12.60 -15.36
CA ASP A 378 26.59 -11.13 -15.46
C ASP A 378 25.44 -10.54 -14.65
N ILE A 379 25.70 -10.35 -13.35
CA ILE A 379 24.75 -9.76 -12.42
C ILE A 379 25.19 -8.33 -12.17
N SER A 380 24.50 -7.42 -12.85
CA SER A 380 24.60 -5.98 -12.64
C SER A 380 23.73 -5.58 -11.46
N GLY A 381 24.27 -4.74 -10.59
CA GLY A 381 23.50 -3.91 -9.65
C GLY A 381 24.06 -2.49 -9.76
N PRO A 382 23.59 -1.53 -8.96
CA PRO A 382 22.72 -1.68 -7.79
C PRO A 382 21.27 -2.12 -8.07
N PHE A 383 20.60 -2.80 -7.12
CA PHE A 383 19.18 -3.21 -7.26
C PHE A 383 18.24 -2.23 -6.55
N HIS A 384 17.78 -1.19 -7.25
CA HIS A 384 16.85 -0.20 -6.69
C HIS A 384 15.40 -0.70 -6.72
N GLY A 385 14.95 -1.24 -7.85
CA GLY A 385 13.62 -1.83 -8.01
C GLY A 385 13.64 -3.35 -7.81
N HIS A 386 12.80 -3.84 -6.90
CA HIS A 386 12.57 -5.27 -6.73
C HIS A 386 11.23 -5.54 -6.04
N THR A 387 10.62 -6.67 -6.38
CA THR A 387 9.38 -7.15 -5.75
C THR A 387 9.25 -8.67 -5.90
N TYR A 388 8.21 -9.22 -5.28
CA TYR A 388 7.71 -10.55 -5.59
C TYR A 388 6.43 -10.42 -6.40
N ALA A 389 6.29 -11.20 -7.47
CA ALA A 389 5.07 -11.28 -8.27
C ALA A 389 5.10 -12.52 -9.17
N ASP A 390 3.92 -13.05 -9.52
CA ASP A 390 3.73 -14.09 -10.54
C ASP A 390 3.76 -13.42 -11.93
N VAL A 391 4.91 -13.39 -12.60
CA VAL A 391 5.10 -12.65 -13.87
C VAL A 391 4.82 -13.50 -15.10
N ASP A 392 4.87 -14.82 -14.99
CA ASP A 392 4.65 -15.73 -16.11
C ASP A 392 3.28 -16.44 -16.07
N ASN A 393 2.49 -16.18 -15.03
CA ASN A 393 1.14 -16.68 -14.80
C ASN A 393 1.08 -18.21 -14.71
N ASP A 394 2.10 -18.82 -14.11
CA ASP A 394 2.12 -20.25 -13.82
C ASP A 394 1.49 -20.61 -12.45
N GLY A 395 1.22 -19.58 -11.63
CA GLY A 395 0.60 -19.67 -10.30
C GLY A 395 1.59 -19.87 -9.16
N GLU A 396 2.89 -19.97 -9.43
CA GLU A 396 3.95 -19.76 -8.45
C GLU A 396 4.34 -18.27 -8.46
N THR A 397 5.32 -17.88 -7.65
CA THR A 397 5.71 -16.45 -7.51
C THR A 397 7.19 -16.33 -7.82
N GLU A 398 7.56 -15.23 -8.47
CA GLU A 398 8.94 -14.94 -8.83
C GLU A 398 9.49 -13.74 -8.05
N ILE A 399 10.80 -13.71 -7.90
CA ILE A 399 11.56 -12.52 -7.54
C ILE A 399 11.80 -11.74 -8.83
N VAL A 400 11.24 -10.54 -8.88
CA VAL A 400 11.45 -9.58 -9.96
C VAL A 400 12.43 -8.53 -9.46
N ALA A 401 13.57 -8.40 -10.11
CA ALA A 401 14.56 -7.40 -9.75
C ALA A 401 15.12 -6.71 -10.97
N VAL A 402 15.36 -5.41 -10.85
CA VAL A 402 16.02 -4.62 -11.90
C VAL A 402 17.29 -3.99 -11.37
N SER A 403 18.35 -4.09 -12.16
CA SER A 403 19.56 -3.33 -11.92
C SER A 403 19.36 -1.89 -12.38
N PHE A 404 19.92 -0.96 -11.61
CA PHE A 404 19.92 0.45 -11.90
C PHE A 404 20.60 0.75 -13.24
N GLU A 405 21.73 0.10 -13.49
CA GLU A 405 22.51 0.23 -14.72
C GLU A 405 22.97 -1.14 -15.20
N SER A 406 23.45 -1.21 -16.44
CA SER A 406 24.14 -2.38 -16.97
C SER A 406 25.61 -2.04 -17.18
N ASN A 407 26.49 -3.03 -16.96
CA ASN A 407 27.94 -2.86 -17.17
C ASN A 407 28.30 -2.63 -18.65
N SER A 408 27.34 -2.78 -19.57
CA SER A 408 27.47 -2.53 -21.01
C SER A 408 27.43 -1.05 -21.44
N GLY A 409 27.49 -0.10 -20.49
CA GLY A 409 27.98 1.27 -20.72
C GLY A 409 26.98 2.34 -21.17
N TYR A 410 25.67 2.09 -21.01
CA TYR A 410 24.62 3.09 -21.30
C TYR A 410 23.54 3.19 -20.21
N ASP A 411 23.86 2.76 -18.99
CA ASP A 411 22.97 2.82 -17.82
C ASP A 411 21.61 2.13 -18.02
N ASP A 412 21.50 1.22 -19.00
CA ASP A 412 20.21 0.73 -19.48
C ASP A 412 19.49 -0.18 -18.45
N GLY A 413 20.20 -0.67 -17.42
CA GLY A 413 19.63 -1.61 -16.45
C GLY A 413 19.32 -2.99 -17.05
N VAL A 414 19.14 -3.98 -16.21
CA VAL A 414 18.85 -5.38 -16.58
C VAL A 414 17.78 -5.92 -15.65
N ILE A 415 16.78 -6.59 -16.21
CA ILE A 415 15.72 -7.25 -15.46
C ILE A 415 16.09 -8.72 -15.27
N TYR A 416 15.91 -9.20 -14.06
CA TYR A 416 16.14 -10.59 -13.67
C TYR A 416 14.87 -11.15 -13.04
N ILE A 417 14.47 -12.33 -13.50
CA ILE A 417 13.35 -13.10 -12.96
C ILE A 417 13.88 -14.40 -12.39
N PHE A 418 13.62 -14.62 -11.10
CA PHE A 418 13.97 -15.87 -10.41
C PHE A 418 12.72 -16.51 -9.85
N ASP A 419 12.59 -17.82 -9.96
CA ASP A 419 11.61 -18.59 -9.22
C ASP A 419 11.79 -18.29 -7.72
N ALA A 420 10.76 -17.78 -7.03
CA ALA A 420 10.91 -17.35 -5.65
C ALA A 420 11.08 -18.52 -4.68
N LYS A 421 10.83 -19.77 -5.07
CA LYS A 421 10.94 -20.95 -4.21
C LYS A 421 12.28 -21.66 -4.38
N THR A 422 12.66 -21.93 -5.63
CA THR A 422 13.92 -22.60 -5.98
C THR A 422 15.09 -21.62 -6.07
N LYS A 423 14.79 -20.32 -6.22
CA LYS A 423 15.76 -19.23 -6.37
C LYS A 423 16.62 -19.35 -7.64
N ALA A 424 16.17 -20.17 -8.59
CA ALA A 424 16.82 -20.34 -9.89
C ALA A 424 16.47 -19.17 -10.82
N LEU A 425 17.44 -18.68 -11.59
CA LEU A 425 17.18 -17.70 -12.64
C LEU A 425 16.36 -18.36 -13.76
N GLU A 426 15.21 -17.80 -14.05
CA GLU A 426 14.33 -18.28 -15.13
C GLU A 426 14.68 -17.58 -16.43
N TRP A 427 14.75 -16.25 -16.39
CA TRP A 427 15.23 -15.45 -17.50
C TRP A 427 15.83 -14.11 -17.05
N GLN A 428 16.63 -13.52 -17.93
CA GLN A 428 17.18 -12.18 -17.79
C GLN A 428 16.96 -11.40 -19.10
N SER A 429 16.73 -10.09 -19.01
CA SER A 429 16.59 -9.26 -20.20
C SER A 429 17.91 -9.13 -20.95
N ALA A 430 17.86 -8.68 -22.21
CA ALA A 430 19.07 -8.21 -22.88
C ALA A 430 19.63 -6.97 -22.16
N GLU A 431 20.95 -6.81 -22.14
CA GLU A 431 21.66 -5.68 -21.49
C GLU A 431 21.33 -4.29 -22.08
N ASN A 432 20.71 -4.28 -23.26
CA ASN A 432 20.30 -3.08 -23.99
C ASN A 432 18.79 -3.07 -24.26
N LEU A 433 17.98 -3.60 -23.34
CA LEU A 433 16.52 -3.72 -23.48
C LEU A 433 15.87 -2.40 -23.91
N PHE A 434 16.32 -1.27 -23.35
CA PHE A 434 15.79 0.06 -23.68
C PHE A 434 16.58 0.76 -24.78
N ASN A 435 17.49 0.06 -25.47
CA ASN A 435 18.34 0.54 -26.56
C ASN A 435 19.26 1.72 -26.17
N GLY A 436 19.80 1.70 -24.95
CA GLY A 436 20.66 2.74 -24.40
C GLY A 436 19.92 4.05 -24.17
N ASN A 437 18.62 3.99 -23.91
CA ASN A 437 17.81 5.18 -23.64
C ASN A 437 17.71 5.47 -22.15
N ALA A 438 17.86 4.50 -21.25
CA ALA A 438 17.77 4.70 -19.79
C ALA A 438 19.03 5.39 -19.21
N TRP A 439 19.28 6.63 -19.65
CA TRP A 439 20.53 7.39 -19.45
C TRP A 439 20.86 7.74 -18.00
N THR A 440 19.89 7.76 -17.11
CA THR A 440 20.11 7.98 -15.69
C THR A 440 19.88 6.74 -14.86
N GLY A 441 19.74 5.59 -15.51
CA GLY A 441 19.42 4.32 -14.87
C GLY A 441 17.93 4.01 -14.80
N VAL A 442 17.64 2.78 -14.45
CA VAL A 442 16.33 2.31 -14.03
C VAL A 442 16.16 2.56 -12.52
N HIS A 443 15.13 3.29 -12.13
CA HIS A 443 15.01 3.77 -10.74
C HIS A 443 14.08 2.94 -9.87
N ASP A 444 12.98 2.43 -10.43
CA ASP A 444 11.96 1.70 -9.69
C ASP A 444 11.18 0.79 -10.63
N LEU A 445 10.49 -0.21 -10.06
CA LEU A 445 9.61 -1.11 -10.78
C LEU A 445 8.36 -1.43 -9.96
N THR A 446 7.28 -1.75 -10.67
CA THR A 446 6.09 -2.41 -10.13
C THR A 446 5.63 -3.50 -11.09
N VAL A 447 4.77 -4.39 -10.63
CA VAL A 447 4.25 -5.52 -11.41
C VAL A 447 2.74 -5.58 -11.22
N ALA A 448 2.00 -5.60 -12.32
CA ALA A 448 0.54 -5.70 -12.34
C ALA A 448 0.05 -6.10 -13.74
N ASP A 449 -1.11 -6.74 -13.79
CA ASP A 449 -1.91 -6.92 -15.01
C ASP A 449 -2.55 -5.57 -15.38
N VAL A 450 -1.87 -4.82 -16.24
CA VAL A 450 -2.27 -3.45 -16.61
C VAL A 450 -3.14 -3.42 -17.86
N ASP A 451 -3.21 -4.51 -18.62
CA ASP A 451 -4.00 -4.60 -19.85
C ASP A 451 -5.22 -5.53 -19.76
N ASN A 452 -5.42 -6.15 -18.60
CA ASN A 452 -6.52 -7.04 -18.20
C ASN A 452 -6.58 -8.32 -19.05
N ASP A 453 -5.42 -8.86 -19.44
CA ASP A 453 -5.30 -10.14 -20.15
C ASP A 453 -5.15 -11.36 -19.23
N GLY A 454 -4.99 -11.11 -17.92
CA GLY A 454 -4.81 -12.09 -16.88
C GLY A 454 -3.34 -12.43 -16.59
N LYS A 455 -2.38 -11.72 -17.18
CA LYS A 455 -0.94 -11.84 -16.92
C LYS A 455 -0.40 -10.54 -16.36
N ASN A 456 0.68 -10.63 -15.59
CA ASN A 456 1.29 -9.44 -15.04
C ASN A 456 2.41 -8.91 -15.95
N GLU A 457 2.38 -7.60 -16.19
CA GLU A 457 3.46 -6.89 -16.84
C GLU A 457 4.46 -6.37 -15.80
N ILE A 458 5.69 -6.13 -16.25
CA ILE A 458 6.71 -5.42 -15.47
C ILE A 458 6.75 -3.97 -15.96
N ILE A 459 6.45 -3.05 -15.04
CA ILE A 459 6.40 -1.62 -15.31
C ILE A 459 7.64 -0.98 -14.71
N VAL A 460 8.38 -0.25 -15.54
CA VAL A 460 9.69 0.31 -15.18
C VAL A 460 9.72 1.83 -15.37
N GLY A 461 10.18 2.55 -14.35
CA GLY A 461 10.45 3.99 -14.40
C GLY A 461 11.91 4.32 -14.74
N THR A 462 12.12 5.11 -15.78
CA THR A 462 13.46 5.55 -16.23
C THR A 462 13.37 6.86 -17.05
N ASP A 463 14.30 7.08 -17.98
CA ASP A 463 14.35 8.22 -18.88
C ASP A 463 14.82 7.88 -20.30
N ARG A 464 14.84 8.91 -21.15
CA ARG A 464 15.44 8.98 -22.47
C ARG A 464 16.09 10.33 -22.64
N LEU A 465 17.42 10.40 -22.56
CA LEU A 465 18.15 11.67 -22.56
C LEU A 465 17.61 12.65 -21.50
N TYR A 466 17.37 12.15 -20.28
CA TYR A 466 16.75 12.86 -19.15
C TYR A 466 15.24 13.10 -19.26
N ASP A 467 14.59 12.78 -20.38
CA ASP A 467 13.12 12.88 -20.52
C ASP A 467 12.48 11.65 -19.88
N GLY A 468 11.54 11.81 -18.94
CA GLY A 468 10.97 10.67 -18.21
C GLY A 468 10.31 9.67 -19.13
N VAL A 469 10.55 8.37 -18.89
CA VAL A 469 9.93 7.29 -19.66
C VAL A 469 9.44 6.21 -18.71
N VAL A 470 8.23 5.72 -18.99
CA VAL A 470 7.71 4.47 -18.44
C VAL A 470 7.78 3.41 -19.53
N TYR A 471 8.33 2.25 -19.21
CA TYR A 471 8.28 1.06 -20.07
C TYR A 471 7.36 0.01 -19.46
N VAL A 472 6.58 -0.64 -20.31
CA VAL A 472 5.75 -1.79 -19.95
C VAL A 472 6.26 -3.00 -20.72
N ILE A 473 6.54 -4.07 -19.98
CA ILE A 473 7.29 -5.22 -20.45
C ILE A 473 6.48 -6.46 -20.13
N ASP A 474 6.28 -7.31 -21.13
CA ASP A 474 5.62 -8.60 -20.97
C ASP A 474 6.42 -9.47 -19.99
N GLY A 475 5.79 -9.90 -18.89
CA GLY A 475 6.44 -10.66 -17.82
C GLY A 475 6.94 -12.05 -18.25
N GLU A 476 6.27 -12.69 -19.21
CA GLU A 476 6.61 -14.03 -19.72
C GLU A 476 7.67 -13.95 -20.83
N LYS A 477 7.52 -12.99 -21.75
CA LYS A 477 8.36 -12.86 -22.97
C LYS A 477 9.58 -11.96 -22.77
N GLY A 478 9.56 -11.09 -21.76
CA GLY A 478 10.60 -10.08 -21.50
C GLY A 478 10.69 -9.01 -22.61
N SER A 479 9.71 -8.92 -23.49
CA SER A 479 9.68 -7.94 -24.58
C SER A 479 8.94 -6.68 -24.17
N VAL A 480 9.51 -5.51 -24.47
CA VAL A 480 8.81 -4.22 -24.33
C VAL A 480 7.55 -4.23 -25.19
N GLU A 481 6.39 -4.11 -24.56
CA GLU A 481 5.10 -4.00 -25.24
C GLU A 481 4.89 -2.59 -25.77
N TYR A 482 5.05 -1.62 -24.88
CA TYR A 482 5.06 -0.21 -25.21
C TYR A 482 5.91 0.60 -24.23
N SER A 483 6.14 1.86 -24.61
CA SER A 483 6.83 2.83 -23.77
C SER A 483 6.15 4.19 -23.90
N LYS A 484 6.07 4.93 -22.80
CA LYS A 484 5.52 6.29 -22.79
C LYS A 484 6.58 7.30 -22.37
N VAL A 485 6.96 8.16 -23.31
CA VAL A 485 7.78 9.35 -23.01
C VAL A 485 6.88 10.44 -22.45
N LEU A 486 7.29 11.01 -21.32
CA LEU A 486 6.58 12.04 -20.55
C LEU A 486 7.27 13.40 -20.75
N ASP A 487 7.39 14.19 -19.69
CA ASP A 487 7.99 15.53 -19.80
C ASP A 487 9.50 15.47 -20.04
N SER A 488 9.99 16.50 -20.75
CA SER A 488 11.42 16.62 -21.00
C SER A 488 12.19 16.99 -19.74
N GLY A 489 13.34 16.36 -19.50
CA GLY A 489 14.23 16.68 -18.39
C GLY A 489 13.70 16.34 -17.00
N SER A 490 12.78 15.39 -16.86
CA SER A 490 12.39 14.83 -15.56
C SER A 490 12.30 13.29 -15.66
N PRO A 491 13.39 12.56 -15.36
CA PRO A 491 13.40 11.09 -15.29
C PRO A 491 12.33 10.56 -14.35
N ILE A 492 11.81 9.36 -14.58
CA ILE A 492 10.84 8.74 -13.66
C ILE A 492 11.59 7.95 -12.59
N TYR A 493 11.37 8.33 -11.32
CA TYR A 493 12.08 7.74 -10.18
C TYR A 493 11.21 6.81 -9.33
N SER A 494 9.88 6.87 -9.50
CA SER A 494 8.97 5.98 -8.81
C SER A 494 7.78 5.65 -9.70
N VAL A 495 7.36 4.39 -9.66
CA VAL A 495 6.21 3.87 -10.37
C VAL A 495 5.42 2.95 -9.45
N THR A 496 4.09 3.04 -9.51
CA THR A 496 3.16 2.13 -8.83
C THR A 496 1.92 1.96 -9.69
N THR A 497 1.03 1.06 -9.31
CA THR A 497 -0.19 0.74 -10.05
C THR A 497 -1.37 0.66 -9.10
N ALA A 498 -2.51 1.19 -9.52
CA ALA A 498 -3.78 1.13 -8.81
C ALA A 498 -4.92 1.46 -9.77
N ASP A 499 -6.09 0.88 -9.54
CA ASP A 499 -7.37 1.36 -10.09
C ASP A 499 -7.73 2.65 -9.34
N ILE A 500 -7.25 3.79 -9.86
CA ILE A 500 -7.27 5.05 -9.12
C ILE A 500 -8.59 5.81 -9.25
N ASP A 501 -9.35 5.52 -10.29
CA ASP A 501 -10.67 6.12 -10.52
C ASP A 501 -11.85 5.16 -10.31
N ASN A 502 -11.57 3.94 -9.86
CA ASN A 502 -12.51 2.89 -9.47
C ASN A 502 -13.42 2.46 -10.66
N ASP A 503 -12.83 2.37 -11.85
CA ASP A 503 -13.51 1.92 -13.07
C ASP A 503 -13.31 0.43 -13.39
N GLY A 504 -12.43 -0.24 -12.64
CA GLY A 504 -12.09 -1.65 -12.74
C GLY A 504 -10.89 -1.98 -13.62
N GLU A 505 -10.29 -0.97 -14.27
CA GLU A 505 -9.00 -1.10 -14.97
C GLU A 505 -7.86 -0.56 -14.08
N VAL A 506 -6.62 -0.94 -14.39
CA VAL A 506 -5.46 -0.57 -13.57
C VAL A 506 -4.68 0.54 -14.26
N GLU A 507 -4.43 1.64 -13.56
CA GLU A 507 -3.57 2.72 -14.06
C GLU A 507 -2.13 2.53 -13.61
N ILE A 508 -1.21 3.07 -14.42
CA ILE A 508 0.18 3.27 -14.03
C ILE A 508 0.34 4.69 -13.49
N ILE A 509 0.76 4.79 -12.24
CA ILE A 509 1.07 6.05 -11.57
C ILE A 509 2.58 6.21 -11.54
N ALA A 510 3.08 7.28 -12.14
CA ALA A 510 4.51 7.56 -12.24
C ALA A 510 4.84 8.95 -11.70
N ALA A 511 6.02 9.11 -11.08
CA ALA A 511 6.47 10.40 -10.57
C ALA A 511 7.85 10.80 -11.08
N GLY A 512 7.95 12.07 -11.50
CA GLY A 512 9.20 12.67 -11.95
C GLY A 512 10.20 12.89 -10.81
N GLY A 513 11.42 12.43 -11.01
CA GLY A 513 12.58 12.65 -10.15
C GLY A 513 13.36 13.91 -10.52
N LYS A 514 14.69 13.82 -10.44
CA LYS A 514 15.61 14.96 -10.55
C LYS A 514 15.43 15.77 -11.83
N GLU A 515 15.10 17.06 -11.69
CA GLU A 515 15.01 17.93 -12.87
C GLU A 515 16.37 18.10 -13.54
N HIS A 516 16.39 17.99 -14.86
CA HIS A 516 17.49 18.38 -15.72
C HIS A 516 17.16 19.71 -16.44
N THR A 517 18.16 20.25 -17.15
CA THR A 517 17.99 21.54 -17.85
C THR A 517 16.86 21.46 -18.87
N GLY A 518 15.80 22.26 -18.67
CA GLY A 518 14.62 22.29 -19.55
C GLY A 518 13.35 21.69 -18.94
N SER A 519 13.42 21.13 -17.72
CA SER A 519 12.26 20.56 -17.04
C SER A 519 11.14 21.59 -16.78
N PRO A 520 9.86 21.23 -17.02
CA PRO A 520 8.71 22.07 -16.68
C PRO A 520 8.33 22.00 -15.19
N GLY A 521 8.99 21.17 -14.37
CA GLY A 521 8.57 20.85 -13.02
C GLY A 521 8.62 19.35 -12.75
N LYS A 522 8.35 18.96 -11.51
CA LYS A 522 8.05 17.56 -11.15
C LYS A 522 6.56 17.36 -10.95
N TYR A 523 6.08 16.24 -11.47
CA TYR A 523 4.66 15.91 -11.56
C TYR A 523 4.43 14.45 -11.22
N ILE A 524 3.19 14.15 -10.85
CA ILE A 524 2.62 12.81 -10.87
C ILE A 524 1.84 12.67 -12.19
N TYR A 525 2.00 11.54 -12.84
CA TYR A 525 1.33 11.16 -14.08
C TYR A 525 0.49 9.93 -13.82
N ILE A 526 -0.77 9.95 -14.27
CA ILE A 526 -1.68 8.81 -14.28
C ILE A 526 -1.84 8.42 -15.74
N LEU A 527 -1.42 7.20 -16.05
CA LEU A 527 -1.42 6.63 -17.39
C LEU A 527 -2.39 5.45 -17.41
N ASN A 528 -3.17 5.35 -18.48
CA ASN A 528 -3.94 4.15 -18.73
C ASN A 528 -2.99 2.95 -18.84
N GLY A 529 -3.25 1.87 -18.09
CA GLY A 529 -2.40 0.70 -18.04
C GLY A 529 -2.30 -0.07 -19.36
N LYS A 530 -3.33 -0.01 -20.20
CA LYS A 530 -3.41 -0.80 -21.44
C LYS A 530 -2.55 -0.23 -22.57
N ASP A 531 -2.51 1.10 -22.70
CA ASP A 531 -1.91 1.76 -23.86
C ASP A 531 -0.98 2.94 -23.51
N GLY A 532 -0.87 3.27 -22.21
CA GLY A 532 -0.05 4.37 -21.71
C GLY A 532 -0.57 5.74 -22.12
N GLU A 533 -1.83 5.88 -22.55
CA GLU A 533 -2.44 7.20 -22.74
C GLU A 533 -2.40 8.00 -21.42
N LEU A 534 -2.08 9.29 -21.53
CA LEU A 534 -1.97 10.15 -20.35
C LEU A 534 -3.38 10.61 -19.98
N GLU A 535 -3.91 10.09 -18.89
CA GLU A 535 -5.24 10.44 -18.40
C GLU A 535 -5.18 11.69 -17.54
N LYS A 536 -4.20 11.75 -16.63
CA LYS A 536 -4.03 12.89 -15.74
C LYS A 536 -2.57 13.23 -15.48
N LYS A 537 -2.36 14.51 -15.22
CA LYS A 537 -1.09 15.07 -14.78
C LYS A 537 -1.37 16.03 -13.65
N SER A 538 -0.70 15.83 -12.52
CA SER A 538 -0.91 16.66 -11.33
C SER A 538 -0.54 18.13 -11.60
N PRO A 539 -0.94 19.06 -10.72
CA PRO A 539 -0.24 20.31 -10.57
C PRO A 539 1.25 20.08 -10.23
N ILE A 540 2.09 21.09 -10.39
CA ILE A 540 3.52 20.97 -10.07
C ILE A 540 3.72 20.68 -8.58
N LEU A 541 4.44 19.60 -8.25
CA LEU A 541 4.73 19.25 -6.85
C LEU A 541 5.81 20.18 -6.26
N SER A 542 6.88 20.37 -7.04
CA SER A 542 8.04 21.19 -6.69
C SER A 542 8.95 21.41 -7.90
N THR A 543 10.03 22.19 -7.71
CA THR A 543 11.11 22.43 -8.69
C THR A 543 12.46 22.20 -8.04
N GLY A 544 13.48 21.83 -8.82
CA GLY A 544 14.86 21.67 -8.36
C GLY A 544 15.41 20.26 -8.52
N TRP A 545 16.49 19.99 -7.79
CA TRP A 545 17.33 18.79 -7.99
C TRP A 545 17.06 17.68 -6.96
N ASP A 546 15.97 17.75 -6.20
CA ASP A 546 15.56 16.69 -5.28
C ASP A 546 14.73 15.62 -6.01
N ASP A 547 14.79 14.38 -5.52
CA ASP A 547 14.15 13.23 -6.13
C ASP A 547 12.78 12.96 -5.50
N ILE A 548 11.78 12.57 -6.30
CA ILE A 548 10.58 11.89 -5.80
C ILE A 548 10.87 10.39 -5.88
N LYS A 549 11.40 9.83 -4.80
CA LYS A 549 11.90 8.45 -4.77
C LYS A 549 10.82 7.40 -4.56
N HIS A 550 9.68 7.82 -4.02
CA HIS A 550 8.59 6.92 -3.68
C HIS A 550 7.25 7.66 -3.70
N ILE A 551 6.23 6.95 -4.16
CA ILE A 551 4.83 7.35 -4.12
C ILE A 551 3.98 6.22 -3.54
N GLU A 552 2.91 6.59 -2.83
CA GLU A 552 1.95 5.67 -2.25
C GLU A 552 0.54 6.06 -2.71
N VAL A 553 -0.35 5.07 -2.86
CA VAL A 553 -1.73 5.28 -3.30
C VAL A 553 -2.70 4.72 -2.27
N PHE A 554 -3.45 5.60 -1.61
CA PHE A 554 -4.53 5.26 -0.66
C PHE A 554 -5.37 6.50 -0.38
N ASP A 555 -6.57 6.32 0.20
CA ASP A 555 -7.44 7.44 0.63
C ASP A 555 -6.87 8.15 1.87
N GLN A 556 -6.12 9.23 1.62
CA GLN A 556 -5.51 10.08 2.63
C GLN A 556 -6.45 11.20 3.08
N THR A 557 -7.32 11.69 2.20
CA THR A 557 -8.28 12.77 2.48
C THR A 557 -9.57 12.31 3.16
N LYS A 558 -9.80 10.99 3.24
CA LYS A 558 -10.98 10.33 3.80
C LYS A 558 -12.27 10.71 3.08
N ASP A 559 -12.19 10.91 1.77
CA ASP A 559 -13.34 11.21 0.93
C ASP A 559 -13.90 9.99 0.17
N GLY A 560 -13.27 8.82 0.34
CA GLY A 560 -13.65 7.57 -0.28
C GLY A 560 -13.02 7.32 -1.65
N LEU A 561 -12.14 8.22 -2.13
CA LEU A 561 -11.39 8.06 -3.38
C LEU A 561 -9.89 7.97 -3.10
N LEU A 562 -9.15 7.32 -4.00
CA LEU A 562 -7.71 7.15 -3.84
C LEU A 562 -6.94 8.44 -4.15
N ASP A 563 -6.00 8.77 -3.27
CA ASP A 563 -5.04 9.87 -3.44
C ASP A 563 -3.66 9.32 -3.81
N VAL A 564 -2.83 10.16 -4.44
CA VAL A 564 -1.39 9.85 -4.60
C VAL A 564 -0.56 10.69 -3.64
N VAL A 565 0.16 10.03 -2.74
CA VAL A 565 1.06 10.66 -1.77
C VAL A 565 2.50 10.53 -2.26
N ALA A 566 3.26 11.62 -2.21
CA ALA A 566 4.66 11.67 -2.64
C ALA A 566 5.51 12.47 -1.66
N VAL A 567 6.81 12.21 -1.61
CA VAL A 567 7.76 13.03 -0.85
C VAL A 567 8.60 13.86 -1.81
N SER A 568 8.66 15.18 -1.58
CA SER A 568 9.55 16.07 -2.30
C SER A 568 10.12 17.16 -1.40
N ASN A 569 11.43 17.39 -1.48
CA ASN A 569 12.18 18.29 -0.61
C ASN A 569 11.94 18.01 0.89
N GLY A 570 11.76 16.73 1.22
CA GLY A 570 11.42 16.25 2.55
C GLY A 570 10.01 16.60 3.04
N VAL A 571 9.14 17.06 2.15
CA VAL A 571 7.75 17.45 2.44
C VAL A 571 6.81 16.44 1.80
N ILE A 572 5.79 16.00 2.54
CA ILE A 572 4.71 15.16 2.02
C ILE A 572 3.82 16.01 1.12
N LYS A 573 3.50 15.50 -0.07
CA LYS A 573 2.61 16.06 -1.08
C LYS A 573 1.48 15.07 -1.30
N VAL A 574 0.25 15.46 -1.03
CA VAL A 574 -0.93 14.63 -1.35
C VAL A 574 -1.58 15.24 -2.58
N TYR A 575 -1.66 14.45 -3.65
CA TYR A 575 -2.41 14.77 -4.85
C TYR A 575 -3.78 14.11 -4.76
N ASP A 576 -4.77 14.94 -4.44
CA ASP A 576 -6.18 14.62 -4.52
C ASP A 576 -6.55 14.59 -6.00
N VAL A 577 -6.66 13.36 -6.51
CA VAL A 577 -6.88 13.09 -7.93
C VAL A 577 -8.26 13.61 -8.30
N ALA A 578 -9.31 13.32 -7.53
CA ALA A 578 -10.68 13.72 -7.84
C ALA A 578 -10.83 15.24 -8.03
N ASN A 579 -10.22 16.04 -7.15
CA ASN A 579 -10.34 17.50 -7.14
C ASN A 579 -9.19 18.22 -7.85
N ASP A 580 -8.22 17.49 -8.40
CA ASP A 580 -7.02 18.00 -9.08
C ASP A 580 -6.24 19.02 -8.23
N LYS A 581 -5.97 18.64 -6.97
CA LYS A 581 -5.42 19.56 -5.96
C LYS A 581 -4.26 18.93 -5.20
N ILE A 582 -3.24 19.75 -4.89
CA ILE A 582 -2.13 19.35 -4.01
C ILE A 582 -2.27 20.01 -2.64
N THR A 583 -2.16 19.19 -1.59
CA THR A 583 -1.92 19.63 -0.21
C THR A 583 -0.50 19.23 0.21
N SER A 584 0.03 19.85 1.27
CA SER A 584 1.40 19.59 1.71
C SER A 584 1.53 19.63 3.22
N SER A 585 2.41 18.79 3.77
CA SER A 585 2.78 18.87 5.18
C SER A 585 3.62 20.11 5.45
N PHE A 586 3.75 20.46 6.73
CA PHE A 586 4.58 21.59 7.17
C PHE A 586 6.06 21.23 7.38
N THR A 587 6.35 19.95 7.63
CA THR A 587 7.70 19.46 7.93
C THR A 587 8.45 19.08 6.66
N SER A 588 9.76 19.33 6.67
CA SER A 588 10.67 19.14 5.53
C SER A 588 11.79 18.14 5.85
N SER A 589 11.49 17.11 6.65
CA SER A 589 12.45 16.11 7.13
C SER A 589 12.05 14.68 6.77
N VAL A 590 11.00 14.50 5.97
CA VAL A 590 10.53 13.18 5.54
C VAL A 590 11.54 12.60 4.54
N VAL A 591 11.87 11.33 4.71
CA VAL A 591 12.77 10.57 3.82
C VAL A 591 11.95 9.71 2.90
N ASP A 592 11.02 8.95 3.49
CA ASP A 592 10.17 8.02 2.77
C ASP A 592 8.82 7.86 3.49
N ILE A 593 7.83 7.35 2.79
CA ILE A 593 6.45 7.16 3.24
C ILE A 593 5.98 5.74 2.99
N SER A 594 5.01 5.31 3.78
CA SER A 594 4.16 4.17 3.51
C SER A 594 2.83 4.35 4.24
N PHE A 595 1.95 3.37 4.23
CA PHE A 595 0.73 3.41 5.03
C PHE A 595 0.48 2.09 5.74
N GLY A 596 -0.29 2.16 6.82
CA GLY A 596 -0.60 1.00 7.64
C GLY A 596 -1.63 1.33 8.70
N ILE A 597 -2.05 0.31 9.44
CA ILE A 597 -3.02 0.43 10.52
C ILE A 597 -2.27 0.85 11.79
N PHE A 598 -2.45 2.11 12.15
CA PHE A 598 -1.90 2.70 13.35
C PHE A 598 -3.01 3.39 14.15
N ASP A 599 -3.06 3.14 15.46
CA ASP A 599 -4.12 3.62 16.34
C ASP A 599 -5.52 3.30 15.76
N GLU A 600 -5.70 2.03 15.36
CA GLU A 600 -6.95 1.46 14.82
C GLU A 600 -7.43 2.04 13.48
N ASN A 601 -6.62 2.83 12.77
CA ASN A 601 -7.01 3.42 11.49
C ASN A 601 -5.90 3.28 10.45
N ILE A 602 -6.28 3.19 9.17
CA ILE A 602 -5.32 3.30 8.07
C ILE A 602 -4.82 4.74 8.02
N GLN A 603 -3.53 4.92 8.30
CA GLN A 603 -2.85 6.21 8.34
C GLN A 603 -1.61 6.20 7.46
N LEU A 604 -1.23 7.38 6.99
CA LEU A 604 0.09 7.62 6.41
C LEU A 604 1.14 7.49 7.51
N ILE A 605 2.23 6.81 7.19
CA ILE A 605 3.37 6.60 8.07
C ILE A 605 4.62 7.04 7.33
N ALA A 606 5.53 7.76 7.99
CA ALA A 606 6.70 8.32 7.35
C ALA A 606 7.97 8.08 8.17
N LEU A 607 9.07 7.79 7.48
CA LEU A 607 10.41 7.73 8.03
C LEU A 607 11.08 9.11 7.87
N HIS A 608 11.64 9.64 8.95
CA HIS A 608 12.27 10.96 8.97
C HIS A 608 13.80 10.87 8.99
N GLN A 609 14.45 11.98 8.62
CA GLN A 609 15.91 12.14 8.57
C GLN A 609 16.61 11.91 9.92
N ASP A 610 15.90 12.05 11.04
CA ASP A 610 16.41 11.76 12.39
C ASP A 610 16.36 10.26 12.75
N GLY A 611 15.88 9.42 11.83
CA GLY A 611 15.76 7.97 11.99
C GLY A 611 14.51 7.52 12.75
N ALA A 612 13.54 8.42 12.98
CA ALA A 612 12.28 8.12 13.61
C ALA A 612 11.12 7.93 12.62
N ILE A 613 10.12 7.16 13.05
CA ILE A 613 8.87 6.91 12.32
C ILE A 613 7.75 7.73 12.96
N TYR A 614 6.97 8.37 12.09
CA TYR A 614 5.83 9.23 12.42
C TYR A 614 4.58 8.72 11.73
N SER A 615 3.42 8.85 12.38
CA SER A 615 2.13 8.76 11.70
C SER A 615 1.60 10.15 11.35
N TYR A 616 0.76 10.23 10.33
CA TYR A 616 0.10 11.45 9.86
C TYR A 616 -1.41 11.20 9.75
N ASP A 617 -2.19 12.10 10.34
CA ASP A 617 -3.65 12.12 10.17
C ASP A 617 -4.07 12.74 8.81
N GLU A 618 -5.38 12.78 8.53
CA GLU A 618 -5.97 13.35 7.31
C GLU A 618 -5.56 14.82 7.05
N ASP A 619 -5.28 15.57 8.12
CA ASP A 619 -4.83 16.96 8.09
C ASP A 619 -3.29 17.11 7.97
N LEU A 620 -2.57 16.01 7.77
CA LEU A 620 -1.10 15.92 7.72
C LEU A 620 -0.41 16.41 8.99
N LYS A 621 -1.03 16.18 10.16
CA LYS A 621 -0.40 16.42 11.44
C LYS A 621 0.39 15.21 11.90
N GLU A 622 1.66 15.43 12.19
CA GLU A 622 2.61 14.35 12.53
C GLU A 622 2.55 13.94 14.01
N ASN A 623 2.76 12.65 14.26
CA ASN A 623 2.93 12.06 15.59
C ASN A 623 4.07 11.03 15.60
N GLN A 624 5.15 11.33 16.30
CA GLN A 624 6.27 10.40 16.45
C GLN A 624 5.89 9.23 17.37
N PHE A 625 6.17 7.99 16.97
CA PHE A 625 5.92 6.84 17.84
C PHE A 625 7.11 5.88 18.02
N LEU A 626 8.12 5.89 17.13
CA LEU A 626 9.26 4.97 17.22
C LEU A 626 10.55 5.55 16.62
N SER A 627 11.72 5.12 17.10
CA SER A 627 13.03 5.42 16.50
C SER A 627 13.72 4.11 16.07
N VAL A 628 14.12 4.02 14.80
CA VAL A 628 14.57 2.77 14.18
C VAL A 628 16.00 2.83 13.60
N CYS A 629 16.41 3.99 13.08
CA CYS A 629 17.74 4.18 12.48
C CYS A 629 18.69 4.94 13.41
N ASN A 630 19.90 4.39 13.60
CA ASN A 630 21.03 5.12 14.18
C ASN A 630 22.00 5.64 13.09
N SER A 631 21.85 5.14 11.86
CA SER A 631 22.58 5.52 10.64
C SER A 631 21.66 6.30 9.71
N ASN A 632 22.12 6.67 8.51
CA ASN A 632 21.29 7.41 7.56
C ASN A 632 20.04 6.58 7.16
N PRO A 633 18.81 7.04 7.43
CA PRO A 633 17.57 6.37 7.01
C PRO A 633 17.43 6.38 5.48
N ILE A 634 16.85 5.32 4.91
CA ILE A 634 16.77 5.14 3.45
C ILE A 634 15.34 4.92 2.96
N THR A 635 14.65 3.83 3.34
CA THR A 635 13.26 3.59 2.93
C THR A 635 12.37 3.07 4.05
N LEU A 636 11.07 3.15 3.80
CA LEU A 636 10.00 2.54 4.56
C LEU A 636 9.11 1.78 3.56
N SER A 637 8.80 0.52 3.86
CA SER A 637 8.03 -0.34 2.95
C SER A 637 6.91 -1.04 3.69
N ARG A 638 5.70 -1.05 3.11
CA ARG A 638 4.57 -1.81 3.64
C ARG A 638 4.83 -3.30 3.42
N ILE A 639 4.84 -4.07 4.50
CA ILE A 639 4.89 -5.54 4.46
C ILE A 639 3.48 -6.11 4.53
N SER A 640 2.68 -5.54 5.42
CA SER A 640 1.26 -5.81 5.61
C SER A 640 0.63 -4.54 6.20
N TYR A 641 -0.69 -4.49 6.38
CA TYR A 641 -1.27 -3.33 7.07
C TYR A 641 -0.82 -3.22 8.53
N GLY A 642 -0.44 -4.33 9.17
CA GLY A 642 0.05 -4.36 10.56
C GLY A 642 1.58 -4.29 10.71
N LYS A 643 2.35 -4.45 9.63
CA LYS A 643 3.82 -4.58 9.66
C LYS A 643 4.49 -3.70 8.62
N LEU A 644 5.49 -2.95 9.03
CA LEU A 644 6.37 -2.17 8.14
C LEU A 644 7.79 -2.71 8.16
N GLY A 645 8.47 -2.62 7.03
CA GLY A 645 9.91 -2.79 6.89
C GLY A 645 10.57 -1.43 6.79
N TYR A 646 11.74 -1.26 7.40
CA TYR A 646 12.56 -0.06 7.26
C TYR A 646 13.97 -0.44 6.86
N THR A 647 14.61 0.42 6.06
CA THR A 647 16.04 0.32 5.75
C THR A 647 16.78 1.57 6.21
N CYS A 648 17.93 1.35 6.79
CA CYS A 648 18.94 2.35 7.10
C CYS A 648 20.21 1.98 6.32
N GLN A 649 21.21 2.87 6.31
CA GLN A 649 22.43 2.70 5.52
C GLN A 649 23.14 1.34 5.72
N ASN A 650 23.12 0.77 6.94
CA ASN A 650 23.84 -0.47 7.28
C ASN A 650 22.96 -1.51 7.98
N ASP A 651 21.65 -1.29 8.05
CA ASP A 651 20.75 -2.17 8.77
C ASP A 651 19.34 -2.06 8.21
N PHE A 652 18.56 -3.13 8.31
CA PHE A 652 17.14 -3.11 8.02
C PHE A 652 16.41 -3.85 9.13
N GLY A 653 15.11 -3.59 9.28
CA GLY A 653 14.30 -4.27 10.28
C GLY A 653 12.82 -4.07 10.04
N PHE A 654 12.04 -4.61 10.96
CA PHE A 654 10.58 -4.63 10.86
C PHE A 654 9.93 -4.08 12.12
N VAL A 655 8.81 -3.39 11.93
CA VAL A 655 8.02 -2.76 12.99
C VAL A 655 6.63 -3.35 12.97
N ASP A 656 6.16 -3.80 14.13
CA ASP A 656 4.76 -4.11 14.36
C ASP A 656 4.04 -2.82 14.79
N LEU A 657 3.07 -2.38 13.98
CA LEU A 657 2.34 -1.13 14.20
C LEU A 657 1.37 -1.18 15.38
N SER A 658 0.93 -2.37 15.78
CA SER A 658 0.02 -2.56 16.92
C SER A 658 0.74 -2.44 18.26
N THR A 659 1.99 -2.90 18.33
CA THR A 659 2.82 -2.85 19.55
C THR A 659 3.79 -1.69 19.57
N THR A 660 4.06 -1.07 18.41
CA THR A 660 5.08 -0.04 18.21
C THR A 660 6.50 -0.50 18.55
N GLU A 661 6.77 -1.79 18.35
CA GLU A 661 8.08 -2.40 18.65
C GLU A 661 8.78 -2.86 17.37
N VAL A 662 10.12 -2.84 17.40
CA VAL A 662 10.96 -3.47 16.37
C VAL A 662 10.98 -4.98 16.64
N THR A 663 10.38 -5.75 15.75
CA THR A 663 10.20 -7.21 15.90
C THR A 663 11.45 -7.98 15.49
N ALA A 664 12.07 -7.60 14.37
CA ALA A 664 13.32 -8.16 13.91
C ALA A 664 14.22 -7.11 13.26
N LYS A 665 15.53 -7.35 13.31
CA LYS A 665 16.55 -6.46 12.74
C LYS A 665 17.75 -7.25 12.27
N TYR A 666 18.25 -6.91 11.08
CA TYR A 666 19.53 -7.37 10.58
C TYR A 666 20.52 -6.19 10.54
N SER A 667 21.74 -6.42 10.98
CA SER A 667 22.81 -5.41 10.96
C SER A 667 24.05 -6.02 10.29
N GLY A 668 24.46 -5.47 9.16
CA GLY A 668 25.57 -5.97 8.35
C GLY A 668 26.19 -4.87 7.50
N ILE A 669 27.41 -5.05 7.02
CA ILE A 669 28.14 -4.00 6.29
C ILE A 669 27.70 -4.00 4.81
N GLY A 670 26.52 -3.47 4.50
CA GLY A 670 25.98 -3.37 3.14
C GLY A 670 24.98 -2.23 3.00
N GLN A 671 24.90 -1.63 1.81
CA GLN A 671 23.89 -0.59 1.53
C GLN A 671 22.56 -1.26 1.21
N PHE A 672 21.57 -1.05 2.07
CA PHE A 672 20.21 -1.53 1.87
C PHE A 672 19.34 -0.37 1.37
N TRP A 673 18.64 -0.58 0.27
CA TRP A 673 17.75 0.43 -0.28
C TRP A 673 16.31 0.13 0.04
N LYS A 674 15.74 -0.98 -0.42
CA LYS A 674 14.31 -1.29 -0.24
C LYS A 674 14.15 -2.71 0.28
N VAL A 675 13.01 -2.96 0.93
CA VAL A 675 12.62 -4.29 1.38
C VAL A 675 11.20 -4.61 0.91
N SER A 676 11.04 -5.76 0.28
CA SER A 676 9.76 -6.34 -0.12
C SER A 676 9.55 -7.66 0.62
N ALA A 677 8.32 -8.15 0.69
CA ALA A 677 8.00 -9.40 1.37
C ALA A 677 7.15 -10.33 0.52
N LEU A 678 7.35 -11.62 0.75
CA LEU A 678 6.51 -12.71 0.27
C LEU A 678 6.00 -13.50 1.46
N GLU A 679 4.69 -13.69 1.53
CA GLU A 679 4.10 -14.57 2.50
C GLU A 679 4.19 -16.02 2.02
N THR A 680 4.79 -16.90 2.81
CA THR A 680 4.94 -18.33 2.50
C THR A 680 4.26 -19.20 3.56
N ALA A 681 4.20 -20.51 3.32
CA ALA A 681 3.75 -21.49 4.32
C ALA A 681 4.65 -21.52 5.58
N ASN A 682 5.90 -21.07 5.48
CA ASN A 682 6.88 -21.05 6.57
C ASN A 682 7.05 -19.66 7.20
N GLY A 683 6.09 -18.75 6.97
CA GLY A 683 6.18 -17.34 7.40
C GLY A 683 6.61 -16.41 6.28
N TYR A 684 7.15 -15.25 6.61
CA TYR A 684 7.57 -14.25 5.63
C TYR A 684 9.00 -14.49 5.14
N GLU A 685 9.18 -14.39 3.82
CA GLU A 685 10.47 -14.18 3.19
C GLU A 685 10.60 -12.69 2.82
N TYR A 686 11.72 -12.08 3.17
CA TYR A 686 12.00 -10.67 2.98
C TYR A 686 13.08 -10.49 1.93
N LEU A 687 12.72 -9.94 0.78
CA LEU A 687 13.65 -9.56 -0.27
C LEU A 687 14.20 -8.18 0.02
N VAL A 688 15.52 -8.06 0.10
CA VAL A 688 16.21 -6.81 0.36
C VAL A 688 17.14 -6.52 -0.82
N GLY A 689 16.89 -5.40 -1.49
CA GLY A 689 17.74 -4.87 -2.55
C GLY A 689 18.68 -3.79 -2.05
N GLY A 690 19.73 -3.55 -2.83
CA GLY A 690 20.93 -2.89 -2.37
C GLY A 690 22.06 -3.08 -3.37
N SER A 691 23.29 -2.93 -2.89
CA SER A 691 24.48 -3.40 -3.62
C SER A 691 24.45 -4.92 -3.91
N SER A 692 23.54 -5.64 -3.25
CA SER A 692 23.23 -7.05 -3.46
C SER A 692 21.72 -7.24 -3.41
N LEU A 693 21.24 -8.34 -3.98
CA LEU A 693 19.86 -8.79 -3.81
C LEU A 693 19.87 -9.98 -2.84
N ALA A 694 19.08 -9.97 -1.78
CA ALA A 694 19.11 -11.05 -0.78
C ALA A 694 17.72 -11.35 -0.21
N VAL A 695 17.48 -12.62 0.12
CA VAL A 695 16.26 -13.06 0.80
C VAL A 695 16.59 -13.51 2.21
N PHE A 696 15.85 -12.96 3.16
CA PHE A 696 15.93 -13.26 4.58
C PHE A 696 14.63 -13.92 5.05
N GLN A 697 14.74 -14.84 5.99
CA GLN A 697 13.59 -15.47 6.61
C GLN A 697 13.58 -15.15 8.11
N GLU A 698 12.40 -14.83 8.63
CA GLU A 698 12.16 -14.69 10.06
C GLU A 698 11.78 -16.05 10.65
N ALA A 699 12.46 -16.47 11.71
CA ALA A 699 12.21 -17.75 12.36
C ALA A 699 11.02 -17.65 13.33
N SER A 700 9.79 -17.62 12.82
CA SER A 700 8.58 -17.64 13.66
C SER A 700 7.51 -18.59 13.11
N ASP A 701 6.72 -19.19 14.01
CA ASP A 701 5.54 -19.96 13.63
C ASP A 701 4.46 -18.99 13.17
N LYS A 702 4.12 -19.04 11.88
CA LYS A 702 3.07 -18.21 11.29
C LYS A 702 1.72 -18.48 11.96
N LEU A 703 1.04 -17.40 12.36
CA LEU A 703 -0.38 -17.46 12.71
C LEU A 703 -1.20 -17.28 11.42
N GLU A 704 -1.81 -18.35 10.93
CA GLU A 704 -2.75 -18.24 9.81
C GLU A 704 -4.10 -17.72 10.30
N LEU A 705 -4.46 -16.52 9.85
CA LEU A 705 -5.76 -15.90 10.09
C LEU A 705 -6.57 -15.94 8.79
N THR A 706 -7.83 -16.38 8.88
CA THR A 706 -8.73 -16.44 7.73
C THR A 706 -10.03 -15.75 8.09
N ALA A 707 -10.26 -14.57 7.51
CA ALA A 707 -11.50 -13.84 7.66
C ALA A 707 -12.56 -14.39 6.69
N LEU A 708 -13.79 -14.43 7.17
CA LEU A 708 -14.90 -15.07 6.46
C LEU A 708 -15.79 -14.04 5.77
N ASN A 709 -16.06 -14.29 4.49
CA ASN A 709 -17.09 -13.59 3.74
C ASN A 709 -18.48 -13.91 4.32
N ALA A 710 -19.40 -12.96 4.22
CA ALA A 710 -20.79 -13.20 4.60
C ALA A 710 -21.75 -12.48 3.64
N PHE A 711 -22.97 -13.01 3.58
CA PHE A 711 -24.09 -12.38 2.90
C PHE A 711 -25.17 -12.11 3.92
N GLU A 712 -25.60 -10.86 3.99
CA GLU A 712 -26.65 -10.39 4.88
C GLU A 712 -27.74 -9.67 4.09
N GLN A 713 -28.91 -9.50 4.71
CA GLN A 713 -30.03 -8.80 4.11
C GLN A 713 -30.67 -7.89 5.16
N THR A 714 -30.97 -6.66 4.77
CA THR A 714 -31.73 -5.72 5.61
C THR A 714 -32.67 -4.88 4.76
N HIS A 715 -33.67 -4.29 5.41
CA HIS A 715 -34.49 -3.28 4.75
C HIS A 715 -33.65 -2.01 4.53
N ALA A 716 -33.82 -1.32 3.39
CA ALA A 716 -33.01 -0.17 2.98
C ALA A 716 -33.00 1.01 4.00
N LYS A 717 -33.90 1.03 4.98
CA LYS A 717 -33.97 2.04 6.07
C LYS A 717 -33.73 1.47 7.47
N GLN A 718 -33.39 0.19 7.60
CA GLN A 718 -33.19 -0.46 8.90
C GLN A 718 -31.72 -0.77 9.14
N ILE A 719 -31.25 -0.43 10.34
CA ILE A 719 -29.89 -0.73 10.79
C ILE A 719 -29.74 -2.25 10.93
N LEU A 720 -28.74 -2.80 10.27
CA LEU A 720 -28.30 -4.18 10.42
C LEU A 720 -27.23 -4.24 11.52
N ASN A 721 -27.33 -5.19 12.44
CA ASN A 721 -26.25 -5.50 13.39
C ASN A 721 -25.66 -6.84 12.96
N GLY A 722 -24.35 -6.89 12.76
CA GLY A 722 -23.66 -8.10 12.32
C GLY A 722 -22.44 -8.40 13.19
N GLN A 723 -21.80 -9.51 12.88
CA GLN A 723 -20.56 -9.95 13.52
C GLN A 723 -19.57 -10.45 12.47
N LEU A 724 -18.39 -9.82 12.43
CA LEU A 724 -17.27 -10.28 11.63
C LEU A 724 -16.61 -11.48 12.32
N THR A 725 -16.14 -12.43 11.54
CA THR A 725 -15.58 -13.68 12.07
C THR A 725 -14.33 -14.12 11.33
N VAL A 726 -13.48 -14.83 12.06
CA VAL A 726 -12.33 -15.56 11.54
C VAL A 726 -12.50 -17.04 11.85
N GLU A 727 -11.89 -17.93 11.05
CA GLU A 727 -11.94 -19.37 11.29
C GLU A 727 -11.23 -19.78 12.59
N GLN A 728 -10.13 -19.10 12.90
CA GLN A 728 -9.25 -19.43 14.01
C GLN A 728 -9.67 -18.70 15.29
N SER A 729 -9.68 -19.42 16.42
CA SER A 729 -9.92 -18.81 17.73
C SER A 729 -8.62 -18.23 18.29
N VAL A 730 -8.40 -16.93 18.07
CA VAL A 730 -7.20 -16.20 18.50
C VAL A 730 -7.58 -15.10 19.51
N GLU A 731 -6.74 -14.87 20.52
CA GLU A 731 -6.89 -13.74 21.45
C GLU A 731 -6.31 -12.45 20.86
N ASN A 732 -6.84 -11.28 21.28
CA ASN A 732 -6.39 -9.95 20.84
C ASN A 732 -6.59 -9.66 19.35
N LEU A 733 -7.66 -10.19 18.76
CA LEU A 733 -8.07 -9.81 17.41
C LEU A 733 -8.53 -8.35 17.39
N GLN A 734 -8.26 -7.67 16.27
CA GLN A 734 -8.88 -6.40 15.92
C GLN A 734 -9.38 -6.46 14.48
N PHE A 735 -10.66 -6.13 14.26
CA PHE A 735 -11.24 -6.03 12.93
C PHE A 735 -11.16 -4.59 12.41
N ILE A 736 -10.76 -4.45 11.15
CA ILE A 736 -10.53 -3.16 10.50
C ILE A 736 -11.20 -3.18 9.13
N ILE A 737 -11.97 -2.14 8.84
CA ILE A 737 -12.58 -1.94 7.51
C ILE A 737 -11.49 -1.44 6.57
N ILE A 738 -11.40 -2.06 5.39
CA ILE A 738 -10.49 -1.65 4.32
C ILE A 738 -11.24 -0.75 3.35
N ASP A 739 -12.32 -1.27 2.76
CA ASP A 739 -13.20 -0.50 1.86
C ASP A 739 -14.56 -0.26 2.51
N ALA A 740 -14.99 1.00 2.52
CA ALA A 740 -16.28 1.40 3.02
C ALA A 740 -17.40 1.06 2.02
N PRO A 741 -18.65 0.85 2.50
CA PRO A 741 -19.79 0.63 1.60
C PRO A 741 -20.20 1.91 0.85
N GLU A 742 -20.81 1.75 -0.33
CA GLU A 742 -21.26 2.87 -1.17
C GLU A 742 -22.62 3.43 -0.70
N TYR A 743 -23.52 2.55 -0.22
CA TYR A 743 -24.91 2.89 0.07
C TYR A 743 -25.25 2.92 1.57
N GLY A 744 -24.24 2.88 2.44
CA GLY A 744 -24.39 3.01 3.89
C GLY A 744 -23.09 3.39 4.59
N GLU A 745 -23.07 3.17 5.91
CA GLU A 745 -21.89 3.36 6.76
C GLU A 745 -21.74 2.18 7.72
N VAL A 746 -20.50 1.76 7.99
CA VAL A 746 -20.19 0.74 8.99
C VAL A 746 -19.59 1.37 10.23
N GLU A 747 -20.24 1.16 11.37
CA GLU A 747 -19.73 1.54 12.68
C GLU A 747 -19.45 0.29 13.53
N PHE A 748 -18.23 0.15 14.05
CA PHE A 748 -17.95 -0.89 15.03
C PHE A 748 -18.64 -0.62 16.37
N ILE A 749 -19.33 -1.62 16.89
CA ILE A 749 -19.75 -1.67 18.29
C ILE A 749 -18.54 -2.08 19.14
N ASP A 750 -17.81 -3.12 18.69
CA ASP A 750 -16.61 -3.63 19.33
C ASP A 750 -15.70 -4.30 18.29
N ARG A 751 -14.55 -3.67 18.04
CA ARG A 751 -13.54 -4.14 17.08
C ARG A 751 -12.84 -5.42 17.51
N VAL A 752 -12.88 -5.81 18.80
CA VAL A 752 -12.23 -7.02 19.29
C VAL A 752 -13.11 -8.25 19.05
N THR A 753 -14.42 -8.09 19.22
CA THR A 753 -15.40 -9.16 19.00
C THR A 753 -15.97 -9.18 17.58
N GLY A 754 -15.66 -8.16 16.78
CA GLY A 754 -16.15 -8.00 15.41
C GLY A 754 -17.61 -7.55 15.33
N GLU A 755 -18.20 -7.08 16.43
CA GLU A 755 -19.58 -6.59 16.43
C GLU A 755 -19.66 -5.22 15.73
N TYR A 756 -20.54 -5.10 14.74
CA TYR A 756 -20.71 -3.87 13.95
C TYR A 756 -22.18 -3.54 13.69
N LYS A 757 -22.42 -2.29 13.31
CA LYS A 757 -23.67 -1.78 12.74
C LYS A 757 -23.42 -1.32 11.33
N TYR A 758 -24.28 -1.76 10.43
CA TYR A 758 -24.40 -1.16 9.11
C TYR A 758 -25.64 -0.28 9.07
N ILE A 759 -25.45 0.99 8.74
CA ILE A 759 -26.48 2.04 8.70
C ILE A 759 -26.69 2.41 7.23
N PRO A 760 -27.74 1.88 6.56
CA PRO A 760 -27.98 2.24 5.18
C PRO A 760 -28.47 3.68 5.04
N ASN A 761 -28.14 4.30 3.90
CA ASN A 761 -28.49 5.70 3.60
C ASN A 761 -30.01 5.94 3.43
N GLY A 762 -30.82 4.88 3.31
CA GLY A 762 -32.29 4.99 3.33
C GLY A 762 -32.97 5.22 1.98
N ASN A 763 -32.20 5.33 0.88
CA ASN A 763 -32.70 5.87 -0.40
C ASN A 763 -32.58 4.90 -1.59
N ILE A 764 -31.85 3.79 -1.43
CA ILE A 764 -31.49 2.87 -2.52
C ILE A 764 -31.82 1.44 -2.08
N VAL A 765 -32.27 0.63 -3.05
CA VAL A 765 -32.49 -0.82 -2.95
C VAL A 765 -31.51 -1.47 -3.91
N GLY A 766 -30.84 -2.54 -3.50
CA GLY A 766 -29.77 -3.17 -4.26
C GLY A 766 -28.68 -3.75 -3.36
N GLU A 767 -27.63 -4.29 -3.97
CA GLU A 767 -26.48 -4.81 -3.25
C GLU A 767 -25.55 -3.67 -2.85
N ASP A 768 -25.06 -3.73 -1.62
CA ASP A 768 -23.98 -2.91 -1.08
C ASP A 768 -22.94 -3.85 -0.46
N SER A 769 -21.71 -3.39 -0.31
CA SER A 769 -20.65 -4.23 0.26
C SER A 769 -19.54 -3.43 0.90
N PHE A 770 -18.93 -4.00 1.92
CA PHE A 770 -17.70 -3.48 2.51
C PHE A 770 -16.70 -4.61 2.73
N SER A 771 -15.42 -4.27 2.73
CA SER A 771 -14.34 -5.23 2.93
C SER A 771 -13.63 -4.99 4.27
N PHE A 772 -13.09 -6.05 4.86
CA PHE A 772 -12.42 -5.98 6.15
C PHE A 772 -11.27 -7.00 6.24
N ILE A 773 -10.38 -6.75 7.21
CA ILE A 773 -9.38 -7.71 7.67
C ILE A 773 -9.46 -7.88 9.18
N ALA A 774 -8.90 -8.97 9.69
CA ALA A 774 -8.64 -9.19 11.09
C ALA A 774 -7.13 -9.18 11.36
N LEU A 775 -6.71 -8.47 12.40
CA LEU A 775 -5.34 -8.38 12.87
C LEU A 775 -5.16 -9.09 14.21
N ALA A 776 -4.05 -9.80 14.37
CA ALA A 776 -3.54 -10.25 15.67
C ALA A 776 -2.05 -9.92 15.77
N GLY A 777 -1.72 -8.77 16.36
CA GLY A 777 -0.37 -8.20 16.27
C GLY A 777 -0.04 -7.81 14.83
N ALA A 778 1.18 -8.12 14.38
CA ALA A 778 1.62 -7.97 12.99
C ALA A 778 1.01 -8.97 11.99
N SER A 779 0.25 -9.97 12.44
CA SER A 779 -0.40 -10.95 11.54
C SER A 779 -1.76 -10.42 11.08
N GLU A 780 -2.05 -10.54 9.79
CA GLU A 780 -3.34 -10.16 9.20
C GLU A 780 -4.00 -11.34 8.49
N SER A 781 -5.32 -11.26 8.34
CA SER A 781 -6.09 -12.22 7.54
C SER A 781 -6.11 -11.83 6.06
N ASN A 782 -6.62 -12.73 5.22
CA ASN A 782 -7.13 -12.34 3.91
C ASN A 782 -8.16 -11.20 4.04
N ILE A 783 -8.32 -10.41 2.97
CA ILE A 783 -9.44 -9.49 2.82
C ILE A 783 -10.72 -10.33 2.66
N ALA A 784 -11.74 -10.01 3.46
CA ALA A 784 -13.06 -10.61 3.38
C ALA A 784 -14.11 -9.54 3.11
N THR A 785 -15.16 -9.91 2.37
CA THR A 785 -16.24 -9.03 1.95
C THR A 785 -17.54 -9.42 2.64
N ILE A 786 -18.24 -8.42 3.16
CA ILE A 786 -19.62 -8.54 3.60
C ILE A 786 -20.51 -7.94 2.51
N THR A 787 -21.32 -8.78 1.87
CA THR A 787 -22.34 -8.34 0.91
C THR A 787 -23.67 -8.18 1.62
N ILE A 788 -24.34 -7.05 1.39
CA ILE A 788 -25.60 -6.68 2.03
C ILE A 788 -26.64 -6.40 0.94
N ASP A 789 -27.70 -7.18 0.91
CA ASP A 789 -28.86 -6.93 0.05
C ASP A 789 -29.84 -5.97 0.76
N LEU A 790 -29.93 -4.74 0.25
CA LEU A 790 -30.87 -3.71 0.70
C LEU A 790 -32.22 -3.91 0.01
N THR A 791 -33.22 -4.31 0.79
CA THR A 791 -34.55 -4.68 0.28
C THR A 791 -35.64 -3.68 0.65
N ASN A 792 -36.75 -3.73 -0.09
CA ASN A 792 -37.98 -2.99 0.17
C ASN A 792 -39.20 -3.74 -0.40
N ASN A 793 -40.28 -3.86 0.36
CA ASN A 793 -41.57 -4.32 -0.13
C ASN A 793 -42.42 -3.10 -0.47
N SER A 794 -42.81 -2.96 -1.74
CA SER A 794 -43.66 -1.84 -2.17
C SER A 794 -45.01 -1.82 -1.43
N PRO A 795 -45.64 -0.65 -1.24
CA PRO A 795 -46.92 -0.54 -0.55
C PRO A 795 -48.02 -1.32 -1.25
N GLU A 796 -48.80 -2.07 -0.49
CA GLU A 796 -49.96 -2.81 -0.99
C GLU A 796 -51.23 -1.97 -0.84
N VAL A 797 -51.92 -1.78 -1.97
CA VAL A 797 -53.20 -1.06 -2.02
C VAL A 797 -54.13 -1.74 -3.02
N VAL A 798 -55.42 -1.76 -2.71
CA VAL A 798 -56.47 -2.31 -3.56
C VAL A 798 -57.58 -1.29 -3.81
N ASP A 799 -58.40 -1.55 -4.83
CA ASP A 799 -59.58 -0.74 -5.15
C ASP A 799 -60.52 -0.64 -3.93
N GLN A 800 -61.04 0.58 -3.71
CA GLN A 800 -61.85 0.91 -2.55
C GLN A 800 -63.20 1.49 -2.96
N THR A 801 -64.22 1.27 -2.13
CA THR A 801 -65.56 1.83 -2.34
C THR A 801 -66.15 2.27 -1.01
N ILE A 802 -66.73 3.47 -0.99
CA ILE A 802 -67.49 3.99 0.15
C ILE A 802 -68.85 4.51 -0.29
N SER A 803 -69.78 4.58 0.66
CA SER A 803 -71.05 5.28 0.50
C SER A 803 -71.07 6.50 1.42
N LEU A 804 -71.32 7.68 0.87
CA LEU A 804 -71.44 8.93 1.59
C LEU A 804 -72.85 9.49 1.47
N HIS A 805 -73.24 10.34 2.42
CA HIS A 805 -74.44 11.14 2.24
C HIS A 805 -74.24 12.10 1.05
N TRP A 806 -75.25 12.27 0.19
CA TRP A 806 -75.13 13.05 -1.04
C TRP A 806 -74.80 14.53 -0.81
N GLN A 807 -75.22 15.07 0.33
CA GLN A 807 -75.01 16.46 0.73
C GLN A 807 -73.87 16.60 1.75
N GLY A 808 -73.12 17.70 1.63
CA GLY A 808 -72.12 18.12 2.61
C GLY A 808 -70.67 17.73 2.26
N THR A 809 -69.76 18.11 3.15
CA THR A 809 -68.34 17.74 3.08
C THR A 809 -68.09 16.54 3.99
N HIS A 810 -67.51 15.49 3.44
CA HIS A 810 -67.25 14.24 4.14
C HIS A 810 -65.78 13.89 4.10
N GLN A 811 -65.30 13.23 5.15
CA GLN A 811 -63.96 12.67 5.17
C GLN A 811 -63.91 11.34 4.41
N VAL A 812 -62.87 11.19 3.60
CA VAL A 812 -62.57 10.01 2.80
C VAL A 812 -61.21 9.48 3.25
N GLN A 813 -61.22 8.25 3.77
CA GLN A 813 -60.02 7.56 4.22
C GLN A 813 -59.57 6.56 3.15
N LEU A 814 -58.40 6.80 2.58
CA LEU A 814 -57.70 5.85 1.72
C LEU A 814 -56.89 4.89 2.58
N ASN A 815 -57.03 3.60 2.36
CA ASN A 815 -56.34 2.58 3.14
C ASN A 815 -55.29 1.88 2.28
N ALA A 816 -54.09 1.72 2.81
CA ALA A 816 -53.02 0.90 2.27
C ALA A 816 -52.20 0.34 3.42
N SER A 817 -51.42 -0.69 3.14
CA SER A 817 -50.52 -1.32 4.09
C SER A 817 -49.14 -1.49 3.49
N ASP A 818 -48.14 -1.48 4.36
CA ASP A 818 -46.76 -1.70 4.00
C ASP A 818 -46.22 -2.84 4.85
N ALA A 819 -45.53 -3.80 4.24
CA ALA A 819 -45.02 -4.98 4.96
C ALA A 819 -43.84 -4.63 5.88
N ASP A 820 -43.05 -3.62 5.49
CA ASP A 820 -41.89 -3.14 6.24
C ASP A 820 -42.27 -2.10 7.30
N ASN A 821 -43.55 -1.68 7.30
CA ASN A 821 -44.12 -0.61 8.13
C ASN A 821 -43.52 0.76 7.84
N ASP A 822 -43.11 0.99 6.59
CA ASP A 822 -42.65 2.28 6.14
C ASP A 822 -43.76 3.34 6.16
N GLN A 823 -43.36 4.60 6.25
CA GLN A 823 -44.31 5.71 6.22
C GLN A 823 -44.90 5.86 4.81
N LEU A 824 -46.22 5.79 4.73
CA LEU A 824 -46.95 5.88 3.46
C LEU A 824 -47.34 7.30 3.07
N PHE A 825 -47.26 7.59 1.77
CA PHE A 825 -47.63 8.86 1.14
C PHE A 825 -48.63 8.62 0.01
N TYR A 826 -49.80 9.25 0.11
CA TYR A 826 -50.91 9.05 -0.82
C TYR A 826 -50.95 10.17 -1.85
N ARG A 827 -51.07 9.81 -3.14
CA ARG A 827 -51.13 10.76 -4.26
C ARG A 827 -52.29 10.46 -5.18
N ILE A 828 -53.09 11.47 -5.47
CA ILE A 828 -54.15 11.39 -6.48
C ILE A 828 -53.50 11.42 -7.87
N VAL A 829 -53.80 10.40 -8.67
CA VAL A 829 -53.34 10.26 -10.07
C VAL A 829 -54.36 10.88 -11.02
N LYS A 830 -55.64 10.58 -10.79
CA LYS A 830 -56.74 11.15 -11.55
C LYS A 830 -57.80 11.61 -10.59
N ASP A 831 -58.09 12.90 -10.61
CA ASP A 831 -59.07 13.53 -9.73
C ASP A 831 -60.51 13.13 -10.10
N VAL A 832 -61.45 13.43 -9.20
CA VAL A 832 -62.89 13.27 -9.41
C VAL A 832 -63.36 14.11 -10.61
N ASN A 833 -64.35 13.62 -11.35
CA ASN A 833 -64.94 14.35 -12.46
C ASN A 833 -66.06 15.33 -12.04
N LYS A 834 -66.55 15.22 -10.79
CA LYS A 834 -67.60 16.04 -10.19
C LYS A 834 -67.37 16.19 -8.68
N GLY A 835 -67.72 17.35 -8.14
CA GLY A 835 -67.39 17.72 -6.77
C GLY A 835 -65.94 18.16 -6.62
N MET A 836 -65.52 18.35 -5.38
CA MET A 836 -64.17 18.80 -5.03
C MET A 836 -63.55 17.83 -4.03
N LEU A 837 -62.37 17.29 -4.37
CA LEU A 837 -61.55 16.46 -3.49
C LEU A 837 -60.34 17.27 -3.01
N THR A 838 -60.20 17.41 -1.69
CA THR A 838 -59.10 18.17 -1.07
C THR A 838 -58.29 17.29 -0.13
N PRO A 839 -56.95 17.26 -0.22
CA PRO A 839 -56.12 16.52 0.72
C PRO A 839 -56.19 17.17 2.11
N VAL A 840 -56.48 16.38 3.14
CA VAL A 840 -56.42 16.82 4.54
C VAL A 840 -55.07 16.42 5.14
N ASN A 841 -54.68 15.15 4.96
CA ASN A 841 -53.38 14.64 5.37
C ASN A 841 -52.97 13.47 4.46
N ILE A 842 -52.02 13.74 3.57
CA ILE A 842 -51.50 12.79 2.59
C ILE A 842 -50.66 11.66 3.21
N ASN A 843 -50.18 11.81 4.46
CA ASN A 843 -49.41 10.76 5.15
C ASN A 843 -50.31 9.72 5.82
N THR A 844 -51.57 10.09 6.08
CA THR A 844 -52.56 9.19 6.64
C THR A 844 -53.57 8.74 5.61
N GLY A 845 -53.51 9.21 4.36
CA GLY A 845 -54.52 8.94 3.34
C GLY A 845 -55.87 9.62 3.61
N LEU A 846 -55.90 10.70 4.40
CA LEU A 846 -57.13 11.40 4.75
C LEU A 846 -57.41 12.54 3.78
N PHE A 847 -58.56 12.49 3.13
CA PHE A 847 -59.06 13.49 2.18
C PHE A 847 -60.44 13.98 2.61
N GLU A 848 -60.84 15.11 2.07
CA GLU A 848 -62.21 15.64 2.18
C GLU A 848 -62.82 15.68 0.79
N TYR A 849 -64.01 15.11 0.66
CA TYR A 849 -64.80 15.17 -0.56
C TYR A 849 -66.06 16.00 -0.31
N THR A 850 -66.28 17.01 -1.14
CA THR A 850 -67.50 17.81 -1.15
C THR A 850 -68.24 17.57 -2.46
N ASN A 851 -69.46 17.03 -2.38
CA ASN A 851 -70.31 16.91 -3.57
C ASN A 851 -70.84 18.29 -3.96
N GLU A 852 -70.79 18.63 -5.25
CA GLU A 852 -71.32 19.90 -5.76
C GLU A 852 -72.70 19.65 -6.40
N GLY A 853 -73.75 20.12 -5.73
CA GLY A 853 -75.14 20.01 -6.18
C GLY A 853 -75.85 18.75 -5.69
N ASN A 854 -76.87 18.32 -6.44
CA ASN A 854 -77.83 17.29 -6.01
C ASN A 854 -77.73 16.01 -6.86
N ASP A 855 -76.62 15.81 -7.57
CA ASP A 855 -76.38 14.60 -8.37
C ASP A 855 -75.87 13.47 -7.47
N ILE A 856 -76.55 12.32 -7.52
CA ILE A 856 -76.22 11.13 -6.74
C ILE A 856 -75.48 10.05 -7.55
N SER A 857 -75.08 10.37 -8.79
CA SER A 857 -74.26 9.47 -9.61
C SER A 857 -72.92 9.19 -8.93
N PRO A 858 -72.44 7.94 -8.86
CA PRO A 858 -71.17 7.64 -8.24
C PRO A 858 -70.02 8.35 -8.95
N VAL A 859 -69.07 8.85 -8.18
CA VAL A 859 -67.83 9.43 -8.70
C VAL A 859 -66.66 8.50 -8.38
N SER A 860 -65.61 8.59 -9.19
CA SER A 860 -64.39 7.82 -8.97
C SER A 860 -63.17 8.67 -9.22
N PHE A 861 -62.13 8.43 -8.44
CA PHE A 861 -60.80 8.97 -8.64
C PHE A 861 -59.79 7.83 -8.51
N SER A 862 -58.59 8.00 -9.05
CA SER A 862 -57.52 7.01 -8.92
C SER A 862 -56.34 7.58 -8.16
N PHE A 863 -55.65 6.74 -7.41
CA PHE A 863 -54.54 7.14 -6.55
C PHE A 863 -53.46 6.06 -6.50
N THR A 864 -52.28 6.46 -6.03
CA THR A 864 -51.12 5.59 -5.73
C THR A 864 -50.65 5.86 -4.31
N VAL A 865 -49.96 4.88 -3.73
CA VAL A 865 -49.33 5.00 -2.42
C VAL A 865 -47.83 4.73 -2.57
N SER A 866 -46.98 5.53 -1.93
CA SER A 866 -45.52 5.37 -1.95
C SER A 866 -44.97 5.36 -0.53
N ASP A 867 -43.95 4.55 -0.29
CA ASP A 867 -43.16 4.45 0.94
C ASP A 867 -41.84 5.28 0.86
N THR A 868 -41.67 6.08 -0.20
CA THR A 868 -40.43 6.78 -0.62
C THR A 868 -39.36 5.96 -1.36
N LEU A 869 -39.41 4.63 -1.34
CA LEU A 869 -38.48 3.74 -2.04
C LEU A 869 -39.13 3.11 -3.29
N ALA A 870 -40.42 2.81 -3.20
CA ALA A 870 -41.27 2.28 -4.25
C ALA A 870 -42.62 3.01 -4.31
N THR A 871 -43.38 2.75 -5.37
CA THR A 871 -44.75 3.24 -5.54
C THR A 871 -45.63 2.07 -5.93
N SER A 872 -46.80 1.97 -5.30
CA SER A 872 -47.81 0.97 -5.58
C SER A 872 -48.36 1.09 -7.01
N ASP A 873 -49.07 0.06 -7.46
CA ASP A 873 -49.93 0.16 -8.62
C ASP A 873 -51.02 1.24 -8.44
N VAL A 874 -51.54 1.73 -9.58
CA VAL A 874 -52.65 2.70 -9.60
C VAL A 874 -53.96 1.96 -9.31
N VAL A 875 -54.66 2.38 -8.27
CA VAL A 875 -55.98 1.83 -7.87
C VAL A 875 -57.07 2.89 -7.90
N THR A 876 -58.32 2.43 -7.89
CA THR A 876 -59.52 3.28 -7.99
C THR A 876 -60.27 3.36 -6.67
N MET A 877 -60.66 4.57 -6.29
CA MET A 877 -61.62 4.85 -5.22
C MET A 877 -62.97 5.21 -5.83
N ILE A 878 -64.03 4.50 -5.45
CA ILE A 878 -65.41 4.78 -5.87
C ILE A 878 -66.18 5.36 -4.68
N ILE A 879 -66.76 6.55 -4.86
CA ILE A 879 -67.67 7.17 -3.91
C ILE A 879 -69.08 7.04 -4.48
N SER A 880 -69.94 6.30 -3.79
CA SER A 880 -71.38 6.26 -4.06
C SER A 880 -72.12 7.19 -3.11
N PHE A 881 -73.24 7.75 -3.55
CA PHE A 881 -74.05 8.64 -2.73
C PHE A 881 -75.35 7.97 -2.31
N SER A 882 -75.75 8.17 -1.05
CA SER A 882 -77.02 7.72 -0.50
C SER A 882 -77.92 8.91 -0.18
N ASN A 883 -79.22 8.75 -0.44
CA ASN A 883 -80.30 9.66 -0.05
C ASN A 883 -81.49 8.85 0.50
N ALA A 884 -82.22 9.38 1.49
CA ALA A 884 -83.48 8.81 1.95
C ALA A 884 -84.59 9.85 1.77
N ALA A 885 -85.52 9.60 0.83
CA ALA A 885 -86.59 10.54 0.53
C ALA A 885 -87.38 10.97 1.78
N PRO A 886 -87.81 12.23 1.87
CA PRO A 886 -88.46 12.75 3.06
C PRO A 886 -89.85 12.13 3.24
N ILE A 887 -90.32 12.13 4.49
CA ILE A 887 -91.65 11.64 4.86
C ILE A 887 -92.49 12.83 5.33
N ALA A 888 -93.37 13.32 4.46
CA ALA A 888 -94.40 14.29 4.82
C ALA A 888 -95.51 13.64 5.65
N ASN A 889 -96.20 14.43 6.48
CA ASN A 889 -97.29 13.95 7.36
C ASN A 889 -98.64 14.57 7.00
N ASP A 890 -99.72 13.80 7.12
CA ASP A 890 -101.08 14.35 7.08
C ASP A 890 -101.33 15.32 8.24
N LEU A 891 -102.17 16.33 8.01
CA LEU A 891 -102.52 17.33 9.03
C LEU A 891 -104.03 17.58 9.03
N THR A 892 -104.65 17.62 10.21
CA THR A 892 -106.04 18.06 10.36
C THR A 892 -106.11 19.23 11.33
N VAL A 893 -106.69 20.33 10.86
CA VAL A 893 -106.77 21.60 11.58
C VAL A 893 -108.17 22.19 11.49
N GLU A 894 -108.55 22.95 12.51
CA GLU A 894 -109.85 23.60 12.58
C GLU A 894 -109.68 25.12 12.72
N THR A 895 -110.52 25.88 12.02
CA THR A 895 -110.60 27.35 12.15
C THR A 895 -112.05 27.81 12.08
N TYR A 896 -112.31 29.09 12.31
CA TYR A 896 -113.63 29.70 12.23
C TYR A 896 -113.78 30.55 10.98
N TYR A 897 -115.01 30.72 10.49
CA TYR A 897 -115.38 31.35 9.21
C TYR A 897 -114.79 32.75 8.90
N ALA A 898 -114.29 33.48 9.90
CA ALA A 898 -113.68 34.80 9.75
C ALA A 898 -112.25 34.89 10.32
N THR A 899 -111.64 33.75 10.67
CA THR A 899 -110.32 33.69 11.29
C THR A 899 -109.32 33.06 10.32
N LYS A 900 -108.31 33.85 9.92
CA LYS A 900 -107.15 33.37 9.17
C LYS A 900 -106.45 32.27 9.96
N LEU A 901 -106.36 31.10 9.37
CA LEU A 901 -105.63 29.98 9.96
C LEU A 901 -104.17 30.12 9.57
N HIS A 902 -103.31 30.24 10.57
CA HIS A 902 -101.87 30.09 10.40
C HIS A 902 -101.50 28.74 11.01
N SER A 903 -100.97 27.85 10.18
CA SER A 903 -100.52 26.53 10.62
C SER A 903 -99.30 26.11 9.80
N GLN A 904 -98.77 24.92 10.05
CA GLN A 904 -97.53 24.46 9.42
C GLN A 904 -97.70 23.01 9.01
N VAL A 905 -97.29 22.68 7.78
CA VAL A 905 -97.11 21.29 7.38
C VAL A 905 -95.78 20.77 7.92
N SER A 906 -95.70 19.48 8.22
CA SER A 906 -94.49 18.88 8.79
C SER A 906 -94.04 17.66 7.98
N ALA A 907 -92.75 17.62 7.69
CA ALA A 907 -92.08 16.45 7.15
C ALA A 907 -90.86 16.14 8.00
N THR A 908 -90.44 14.90 7.97
CA THR A 908 -89.21 14.42 8.61
C THR A 908 -88.35 13.74 7.57
N ASP A 909 -87.06 13.94 7.68
CA ASP A 909 -86.06 13.31 6.84
C ASP A 909 -85.17 12.41 7.69
N GLU A 910 -84.86 11.20 7.22
CA GLU A 910 -84.04 10.25 7.97
C GLU A 910 -82.57 10.72 8.06
N ASN A 911 -82.09 11.40 7.02
CA ASN A 911 -80.76 11.98 6.96
C ASN A 911 -80.70 13.41 7.55
N SER A 912 -81.84 13.94 7.98
CA SER A 912 -82.02 15.30 8.48
C SER A 912 -81.69 16.37 7.43
N ASP A 913 -81.94 16.06 6.16
CA ASP A 913 -81.75 16.98 5.05
C ASP A 913 -82.67 18.20 5.15
N THR A 914 -82.25 19.30 4.51
CA THR A 914 -83.02 20.54 4.53
C THR A 914 -84.25 20.39 3.63
N LEU A 915 -85.42 20.38 4.24
CA LEU A 915 -86.67 20.17 3.52
C LEU A 915 -87.28 21.46 3.00
N THR A 916 -87.72 21.42 1.74
CA THR A 916 -88.62 22.40 1.15
C THR A 916 -89.98 21.75 0.87
N PHE A 917 -91.03 22.55 0.76
CA PHE A 917 -92.39 22.07 0.59
C PHE A 917 -92.98 22.57 -0.72
N GLU A 918 -93.71 21.69 -1.42
CA GLU A 918 -94.40 22.00 -2.65
C GLU A 918 -95.91 21.80 -2.47
N LEU A 919 -96.69 22.81 -2.84
CA LEU A 919 -98.14 22.73 -2.87
C LEU A 919 -98.59 22.06 -4.18
N ILE A 920 -99.22 20.89 -4.07
CA ILE A 920 -99.65 20.07 -5.21
C ILE A 920 -101.07 20.41 -5.64
N SER A 921 -101.98 20.67 -4.69
CA SER A 921 -103.35 21.07 -5.00
C SER A 921 -103.86 22.13 -4.03
N GLN A 922 -104.44 23.22 -4.55
CA GLN A 922 -105.12 24.25 -3.76
C GLN A 922 -106.40 23.71 -3.10
N PRO A 923 -106.87 24.30 -1.98
CA PRO A 923 -108.16 23.96 -1.40
C PRO A 923 -109.32 24.31 -2.35
N ALA A 924 -110.36 23.48 -2.38
CA ALA A 924 -111.53 23.70 -3.24
C ALA A 924 -112.37 24.94 -2.85
N THR A 925 -112.18 25.46 -1.63
CA THR A 925 -112.85 26.66 -1.11
C THR A 925 -111.90 27.40 -0.16
N GLY A 926 -111.81 28.72 -0.28
CA GLY A 926 -110.83 29.58 0.41
C GLY A 926 -109.54 29.79 -0.40
N GLU A 927 -108.67 30.67 0.09
CA GLU A 927 -107.36 30.93 -0.51
C GLU A 927 -106.25 30.46 0.45
N LEU A 928 -105.22 29.82 -0.11
CA LEU A 928 -104.07 29.32 0.64
C LEU A 928 -102.76 29.80 0.02
N THR A 929 -101.87 30.30 0.87
CA THR A 929 -100.47 30.55 0.55
C THR A 929 -99.59 29.66 1.43
N LEU A 930 -98.73 28.86 0.81
CA LEU A 930 -97.73 28.03 1.48
C LEU A 930 -96.36 28.69 1.31
N ASP A 931 -95.67 28.91 2.42
CA ASP A 931 -94.26 29.25 2.44
C ASP A 931 -93.43 27.96 2.25
N ILE A 932 -92.70 27.90 1.14
CA ILE A 932 -92.03 26.67 0.70
C ILE A 932 -90.79 26.31 1.54
N GLU A 933 -90.21 27.26 2.28
CA GLU A 933 -89.00 27.01 3.08
C GLU A 933 -89.36 26.56 4.50
N SER A 934 -90.36 27.19 5.11
CA SER A 934 -90.77 26.86 6.48
C SER A 934 -91.92 25.85 6.54
N GLY A 935 -92.66 25.63 5.46
CA GLY A 935 -93.89 24.85 5.49
C GLY A 935 -95.05 25.55 6.22
N LEU A 936 -94.88 26.82 6.62
CA LEU A 936 -95.97 27.61 7.18
C LEU A 936 -96.98 27.93 6.08
N PHE A 937 -98.26 27.72 6.36
CA PHE A 937 -99.33 28.13 5.45
C PHE A 937 -100.33 29.04 6.14
N GLU A 938 -100.81 30.00 5.36
CA GLU A 938 -101.93 30.87 5.71
C GLU A 938 -103.13 30.44 4.86
N TYR A 939 -104.21 30.06 5.53
CA TYR A 939 -105.48 29.75 4.90
C TYR A 939 -106.54 30.78 5.31
N GLN A 940 -107.15 31.42 4.31
CA GLN A 940 -108.26 32.34 4.47
C GLN A 940 -109.57 31.62 4.12
N PRO A 941 -110.44 31.33 5.12
CA PRO A 941 -111.76 30.78 4.86
C PRO A 941 -112.62 31.73 4.01
N HIS A 942 -113.51 31.17 3.19
CA HIS A 942 -114.44 31.91 2.35
C HIS A 942 -115.88 31.44 2.62
N GLY A 943 -116.75 32.36 3.07
CA GLY A 943 -118.14 32.09 3.45
C GLY A 943 -118.38 32.09 4.97
N GLN A 944 -119.62 31.84 5.41
CA GLN A 944 -120.02 31.85 6.83
C GLN A 944 -120.50 30.48 7.35
N ASP A 945 -120.66 29.49 6.46
CA ASP A 945 -121.13 28.14 6.78
C ASP A 945 -119.99 27.24 7.25
N SER A 946 -120.35 26.13 7.93
CA SER A 946 -119.37 25.10 8.26
C SER A 946 -119.06 24.23 7.03
N TYR A 947 -117.79 24.08 6.67
CA TYR A 947 -117.37 23.20 5.57
C TYR A 947 -116.01 22.57 5.85
N THR A 948 -115.66 21.53 5.08
CA THR A 948 -114.33 20.92 5.08
C THR A 948 -113.73 21.09 3.71
N THR A 949 -112.51 21.61 3.65
CA THR A 949 -111.71 21.69 2.43
C THR A 949 -110.38 20.97 2.65
N THR A 950 -109.74 20.55 1.57
CA THR A 950 -108.46 19.84 1.62
C THR A 950 -107.49 20.43 0.61
N PHE A 951 -106.23 20.50 0.97
CA PHE A 951 -105.14 20.77 0.03
C PHE A 951 -104.10 19.64 0.15
N THR A 952 -103.28 19.42 -0.88
CA THR A 952 -102.24 18.40 -0.84
C THR A 952 -100.87 19.02 -1.04
N TYR A 953 -99.87 18.46 -0.36
CA TYR A 953 -98.49 18.95 -0.40
C TYR A 953 -97.52 17.77 -0.37
N ARG A 954 -96.27 18.02 -0.73
CA ARG A 954 -95.16 17.09 -0.55
C ARG A 954 -93.91 17.85 -0.09
N ALA A 955 -92.99 17.14 0.57
CA ALA A 955 -91.69 17.66 0.92
C ALA A 955 -90.64 17.24 -0.12
N PHE A 956 -89.56 18.01 -0.23
CA PHE A 956 -88.43 17.78 -1.12
C PHE A 956 -87.14 18.05 -0.34
N ASP A 957 -86.24 17.07 -0.32
CA ASP A 957 -84.95 17.11 0.41
C ASP A 957 -83.81 17.75 -0.43
N GLY A 958 -84.05 17.98 -1.73
CA GLY A 958 -83.04 18.43 -2.68
C GLY A 958 -82.77 17.41 -3.80
N VAL A 959 -83.04 16.13 -3.55
CA VAL A 959 -82.85 15.01 -4.49
C VAL A 959 -84.18 14.33 -4.82
N ASP A 960 -84.94 13.90 -3.81
CA ASP A 960 -86.19 13.16 -3.93
C ASP A 960 -87.37 13.88 -3.26
N TYR A 961 -88.57 13.61 -3.78
CA TYR A 961 -89.81 14.08 -3.19
C TYR A 961 -90.41 13.04 -2.26
N SER A 962 -91.06 13.49 -1.18
CA SER A 962 -91.94 12.64 -0.39
C SER A 962 -93.15 12.20 -1.21
N GLU A 963 -93.81 11.15 -0.73
CA GLU A 963 -95.19 10.88 -1.12
C GLU A 963 -96.09 12.09 -0.80
N THR A 964 -97.13 12.28 -1.61
CA THR A 964 -98.06 13.41 -1.44
C THR A 964 -99.00 13.17 -0.26
N GLN A 965 -99.12 14.17 0.64
CA GLN A 965 -99.97 14.11 1.83
C GLN A 965 -101.11 15.11 1.78
N THR A 966 -102.15 14.85 2.56
CA THR A 966 -103.38 15.64 2.57
C THR A 966 -103.52 16.44 3.86
N VAL A 967 -103.79 17.73 3.72
CA VAL A 967 -104.19 18.59 4.83
C VAL A 967 -105.68 18.83 4.79
N ILE A 968 -106.38 18.49 5.87
CA ILE A 968 -107.81 18.68 6.04
C ILE A 968 -108.07 19.90 6.92
N ILE A 969 -108.75 20.90 6.37
CA ILE A 969 -109.16 22.11 7.10
C ILE A 969 -110.67 22.06 7.33
N LYS A 970 -111.06 22.00 8.60
CA LYS A 970 -112.45 22.12 9.03
C LYS A 970 -112.73 23.57 9.40
N VAL A 971 -113.65 24.22 8.71
CA VAL A 971 -114.09 25.58 9.03
C VAL A 971 -115.41 25.50 9.77
N VAL A 972 -115.45 26.04 10.99
CA VAL A 972 -116.67 26.14 11.81
C VAL A 972 -117.36 27.47 11.51
N GLY A 973 -118.63 27.39 11.12
CA GLY A 973 -119.47 28.53 10.78
C GLY A 973 -119.89 29.40 11.98
N GLU A 974 -120.55 30.52 11.72
CA GLU A 974 -121.01 31.45 12.76
C GLU A 974 -122.05 30.81 13.71
N PRO A 975 -121.90 30.90 15.06
CA PRO A 975 -122.87 30.32 15.98
C PRO A 975 -124.21 31.08 15.99
N ALA A 976 -125.33 30.34 15.88
CA ALA A 976 -126.69 30.90 15.88
C ALA A 976 -127.13 31.43 17.28
N PRO A 977 -127.88 32.54 17.39
CA PRO A 977 -128.27 33.15 18.67
C PRO A 977 -129.44 32.42 19.38
N ILE A 978 -129.40 32.31 20.72
CA ILE A 978 -130.37 31.57 21.54
C ILE A 978 -131.22 32.51 22.43
N ILE A 979 -132.56 32.32 22.48
CA ILE A 979 -133.53 33.05 23.36
C ILE A 979 -134.29 32.09 24.32
N GLN A 980 -134.13 32.36 25.63
CA GLN A 980 -134.96 32.23 26.86
C GLN A 980 -136.07 31.16 27.06
N LYS A 981 -136.16 30.51 28.25
CA LYS A 981 -137.03 30.87 29.43
C LYS A 981 -136.97 29.86 30.61
N GLU A 982 -137.54 30.29 31.74
CA GLU A 982 -137.38 29.88 33.16
C GLU A 982 -137.83 28.47 33.65
N LYS A 983 -137.20 28.07 34.78
CA LYS A 983 -137.72 27.47 36.05
C LYS A 983 -138.45 26.11 36.08
N SER A 984 -137.82 25.17 36.79
CA SER A 984 -138.07 24.81 38.20
C SER A 984 -138.27 23.32 38.52
N SER A 985 -137.47 22.91 39.52
CA SER A 985 -137.76 22.00 40.64
C SER A 985 -137.90 20.49 40.39
N GLY A 986 -137.09 19.74 41.16
CA GLY A 986 -137.62 18.61 41.93
C GLY A 986 -136.73 17.37 42.05
N GLY A 987 -135.99 17.26 43.16
CA GLY A 987 -135.60 15.98 43.80
C GLY A 987 -134.17 15.48 43.50
N SER A 988 -133.12 15.90 44.22
CA SER A 988 -132.69 15.50 45.59
C SER A 988 -132.05 14.10 45.70
N GLY A 989 -130.72 14.08 45.74
CA GLY A 989 -129.86 12.99 46.23
C GLY A 989 -128.44 13.55 46.37
N ARG A 990 -127.80 13.37 47.53
CA ARG A 990 -126.90 14.33 48.17
C ARG A 990 -125.57 13.64 48.54
N TYR A 991 -124.47 14.38 48.45
CA TYR A 991 -123.16 14.25 49.12
C TYR A 991 -122.03 13.36 48.55
N PHE A 992 -121.11 14.03 47.82
CA PHE A 992 -119.75 14.44 48.21
C PHE A 992 -118.61 13.43 48.54
N LEU A 993 -117.46 13.78 47.93
CA LEU A 993 -116.06 13.77 48.42
C LEU A 993 -115.17 12.49 48.27
N LEU A 994 -114.23 12.60 47.31
CA LEU A 994 -112.77 12.34 47.41
C LEU A 994 -112.27 10.88 47.62
N PRO A 995 -110.96 10.59 47.41
CA PRO A 995 -109.93 11.25 46.57
C PRO A 995 -109.00 10.29 45.78
N LEU A 996 -108.11 10.93 45.00
CA LEU A 996 -106.69 10.60 44.80
C LEU A 996 -106.04 9.68 45.86
N LEU A 997 -105.13 8.79 45.40
CA LEU A 997 -103.72 8.68 45.85
C LEU A 997 -103.01 7.66 44.91
N PHE A 998 -101.89 7.88 44.22
CA PHE A 998 -100.62 8.57 44.48
C PHE A 998 -99.60 7.69 45.22
N ILE A 999 -98.36 7.73 44.69
CA ILE A 999 -97.03 7.48 45.29
C ILE A 999 -96.63 6.02 45.52
N LEU A 1000 -95.43 5.66 45.02
CA LEU A 1000 -94.24 5.20 45.78
C LEU A 1000 -93.26 4.52 44.80
N LEU A 1001 -91.94 4.72 44.78
CA LEU A 1001 -91.02 5.46 45.65
C LEU A 1001 -89.59 5.34 45.06
N MET A 1002 -88.68 6.32 45.25
CA MET A 1002 -87.38 5.96 45.84
C MET A 1002 -86.00 6.21 45.18
N ARG A 1003 -85.40 7.42 45.31
CA ARG A 1003 -84.01 7.73 45.81
C ARG A 1003 -82.74 7.14 45.10
N THR A 1004 -81.55 7.76 45.06
CA THR A 1004 -80.99 9.03 45.61
C THR A 1004 -79.55 9.29 45.09
N LYS A 1005 -79.18 10.59 45.14
CA LYS A 1005 -77.88 11.22 45.51
C LYS A 1005 -76.77 11.26 44.44
N ARG A 1006 -76.37 12.45 43.97
CA ARG A 1006 -75.51 13.52 44.57
C ARG A 1006 -74.01 13.21 44.55
N LYS A 1007 -73.25 14.01 43.77
CA LYS A 1007 -72.11 14.90 44.12
C LYS A 1007 -71.50 15.38 42.77
N SER A 1008 -71.45 16.66 42.39
CA SER A 1008 -70.61 17.79 42.89
C SER A 1008 -69.11 17.47 42.68
N VAL A 1009 -68.21 18.27 42.10
CA VAL A 1009 -68.04 19.73 41.93
C VAL A 1009 -66.95 19.94 40.85
N HIS A 1010 -67.12 21.02 40.07
CA HIS A 1010 -66.16 21.73 39.17
C HIS A 1010 -65.76 21.06 37.87
#